data_AF-A0A955KT75-F1
#
_entry.id   AF-A0A955KT75-F1
#
_cell.length_a   1.000
_cell.length_b   1.000
_cell.length_c   1.000
_cell.angle_alpha   90.00
_cell.angle_beta   90.00
_cell.angle_gamma   90.00
#
_symmetry.space_group_name_H-M   'P 1'
#
loop_
_entity.id
_entity.type
_entity.pdbx_description
1 polymer ?
#
loop_
_entity_poly.entity_id
_entity_poly.type
_entity_poly.pdbx_seq_one_letter_code
_entity_poly.pdbx_strand_id
1 'polypeptide(L)'
;MARGLERTIPVINEIITGDNVLYLPPFATTNQDKLSEIAAALGIPVGKLEALAIHVDEIQSEKPEEVAAAKAKAAYEVFGRPVIIEDTSLFIHSLAHKYPAPHVKFWTSTTQAKQEICEEAHRRNDPRALAKTTLAIYDGKRVHMRTGTTAGTIANVPQGSSVFGWDDIFIPDGQEILEKWDGTERTFAQMSLEEKQLLSMRQRALEKLKEDPFALGTYVFALAESEQMEVDAIELEFFKGEAMRKARQHAFFGLRVLTGIEENEDLEVDITKLPPYREERLHEDIIRYAIDPKSPDLGLIVTTYELRKALDGSPTRLIVNDDGRPTFLQHSARSLKRALAARAFEFALHHNKETYQKVRRMLDGKKTESRPSKPSPVIDAMLRDLRLLGNQELSIPHEGTIGDDTKDEPAISFAKTVRIHGEPVTTVPGFSELAYARQYSKDPRSRSKAAMEHIINVNGIPTSIFALGGMPPVTGSRDVVTTAALSFMRSYIPHNSLFANFDRRLALFKESRQYVENLIDAEENKDIQDLCVRQIGVCMSGNDMETITSQAGQLIDAGCRSIRIYTTNPGPEVPDAVRTICEIVQNRQLHEKEKLPFHICVGPIVNYEQGNTIREIAEQNGVALTFLVGHGGGENCTSLAAGAAANAIQIMQDFITDERFNNVSLGFEGGLGEYFGPWLGLIDVISKDGSMVHGTVESQNGLTVLHKDGAPVQMYAGTASPTTQMIEKILFNIERTNPAGFIKNNEGKPNFMAASRWSPTMIGLMWNFRSLFGRALADQRSDSIDELRRRIKQGYNHLQAGTAAQRTARAHRGE
;
A
#
# COMPACT_ATOMS: atom_id res chain seq x y z
N MET A 1 -17.78 -16.62 21.01
CA MET A 1 -17.43 -16.44 19.59
C MET A 1 -16.18 -17.27 19.31
N ALA A 2 -16.30 -18.32 18.49
CA ALA A 2 -15.17 -19.15 18.10
C ALA A 2 -14.19 -18.30 17.28
N ARG A 3 -12.93 -18.19 17.71
CA ARG A 3 -11.85 -17.61 16.89
C ARG A 3 -11.79 -18.41 15.60
N GLY A 4 -12.21 -17.80 14.50
CA GLY A 4 -12.18 -18.42 13.18
C GLY A 4 -10.75 -18.82 12.84
N LEU A 5 -10.57 -20.03 12.31
CA LEU A 5 -9.31 -20.57 11.83
C LEU A 5 -8.56 -19.51 10.99
N GLU A 6 -7.41 -19.04 11.47
CA GLU A 6 -6.48 -18.24 10.68
C GLU A 6 -6.08 -19.06 9.45
N ARG A 7 -6.37 -18.54 8.25
CA ARG A 7 -5.95 -19.17 7.00
C ARG A 7 -4.86 -18.36 6.35
N THR A 8 -3.84 -19.06 5.89
CA THR A 8 -2.63 -18.50 5.31
C THR A 8 -2.80 -18.45 3.79
N ILE A 9 -2.55 -17.28 3.18
CA ILE A 9 -2.58 -17.06 1.74
C ILE A 9 -1.13 -17.02 1.25
N PRO A 10 -0.70 -18.06 0.52
CA PRO A 10 0.68 -18.11 0.04
C PRO A 10 0.93 -17.05 -1.02
N VAL A 11 2.09 -16.40 -0.88
CA VAL A 11 2.63 -15.45 -1.86
C VAL A 11 3.25 -16.21 -3.01
N ILE A 12 2.80 -15.94 -4.23
CA ILE A 12 3.24 -16.62 -5.45
C ILE A 12 3.52 -15.58 -6.53
N ASN A 13 4.76 -15.10 -6.53
CA ASN A 13 5.15 -13.96 -7.34
C ASN A 13 5.46 -14.37 -8.78
N GLU A 14 4.47 -14.33 -9.66
CA GLU A 14 4.70 -14.25 -11.10
C GLU A 14 3.82 -13.18 -11.75
N ILE A 15 4.37 -12.55 -12.80
CA ILE A 15 3.79 -11.43 -13.52
C ILE A 15 2.66 -11.96 -14.41
N ILE A 16 1.46 -11.39 -14.31
CA ILE A 16 0.39 -11.67 -15.26
C ILE A 16 0.77 -11.06 -16.62
N THR A 17 1.14 -11.89 -17.59
CA THR A 17 1.32 -11.46 -19.00
C THR A 17 0.41 -12.28 -19.91
N GLY A 18 -0.68 -11.69 -20.40
CA GLY A 18 -1.59 -12.35 -21.35
C GLY A 18 -2.42 -13.48 -20.74
N ASP A 19 -2.73 -14.51 -21.54
CA ASP A 19 -3.79 -15.51 -21.26
C ASP A 19 -3.31 -16.82 -20.58
N ASN A 20 -2.02 -17.01 -20.26
CA ASN A 20 -1.55 -18.25 -19.62
C ASN A 20 -0.53 -17.96 -18.51
N VAL A 21 -0.81 -18.47 -17.31
CA VAL A 21 0.04 -18.39 -16.10
C VAL A 21 0.44 -19.80 -15.70
N LEU A 22 1.73 -20.06 -15.46
CA LEU A 22 2.19 -21.35 -14.94
C LEU A 22 3.29 -21.13 -13.89
N TYR A 23 2.87 -20.78 -12.67
CA TYR A 23 3.76 -20.75 -11.51
C TYR A 23 4.15 -22.16 -11.08
N LEU A 24 5.42 -22.33 -10.72
CA LEU A 24 5.93 -23.55 -10.12
C LEU A 24 6.47 -23.29 -8.69
N PRO A 25 5.81 -23.82 -7.65
CA PRO A 25 6.30 -23.72 -6.28
C PRO A 25 7.71 -24.31 -6.08
N PRO A 26 8.46 -23.87 -5.04
CA PRO A 26 9.80 -24.41 -4.77
C PRO A 26 9.77 -25.92 -4.52
N PHE A 27 10.88 -26.59 -4.79
CA PHE A 27 11.04 -28.03 -4.57
C PHE A 27 11.85 -28.32 -3.31
N ALA A 28 11.33 -29.19 -2.45
CA ALA A 28 12.04 -29.67 -1.27
C ALA A 28 13.03 -30.79 -1.61
N THR A 29 14.22 -30.45 -2.10
CA THR A 29 15.26 -31.44 -2.41
C THR A 29 16.66 -30.84 -2.30
N THR A 30 17.59 -31.63 -1.78
CA THR A 30 19.04 -31.35 -1.82
C THR A 30 19.78 -32.23 -2.83
N ASN A 31 19.06 -33.14 -3.52
CA ASN A 31 19.63 -34.04 -4.51
C ASN A 31 19.72 -33.32 -5.88
N GLN A 32 20.94 -33.15 -6.38
CA GLN A 32 21.23 -32.46 -7.65
C GLN A 32 20.73 -33.22 -8.88
N ASP A 33 20.70 -34.55 -8.83
CA ASP A 33 20.17 -35.37 -9.93
C ASP A 33 18.66 -35.16 -10.07
N LYS A 34 17.94 -35.13 -8.94
CA LYS A 34 16.50 -34.80 -8.93
C LYS A 34 16.24 -33.43 -9.51
N LEU A 35 17.02 -32.42 -9.09
CA LEU A 35 16.89 -31.06 -9.61
C LEU A 35 17.15 -30.99 -11.11
N SER A 36 18.16 -31.70 -11.60
CA SER A 36 18.49 -31.76 -13.03
C SER A 36 17.37 -32.40 -13.85
N GLU A 37 16.81 -33.52 -13.37
CA GLU A 37 15.65 -34.18 -14.00
C GLU A 37 14.42 -33.26 -14.03
N ILE A 38 14.12 -32.58 -12.92
CA ILE A 38 12.98 -31.66 -12.82
C ILE A 38 13.18 -30.46 -13.76
N ALA A 39 14.36 -29.84 -13.79
CA ALA A 39 14.60 -28.65 -14.62
C ALA A 39 14.51 -28.98 -16.11
N ALA A 40 15.12 -30.08 -16.53
CA ALA A 40 15.07 -30.54 -17.90
C ALA A 40 13.64 -30.93 -18.31
N ALA A 41 12.89 -31.60 -17.42
CA ALA A 41 11.48 -31.93 -17.66
C ALA A 41 10.63 -30.67 -17.89
N LEU A 42 10.90 -29.59 -17.16
CA LEU A 42 10.19 -28.31 -17.26
C LEU A 42 10.70 -27.39 -18.37
N GLY A 43 11.83 -27.73 -19.01
CA GLY A 43 12.45 -26.89 -20.04
C GLY A 43 13.10 -25.61 -19.49
N ILE A 44 13.56 -25.61 -18.23
CA ILE A 44 14.19 -24.45 -17.59
C ILE A 44 15.62 -24.78 -17.09
N PRO A 45 16.53 -23.78 -17.02
CA PRO A 45 17.84 -23.99 -16.41
C PRO A 45 17.72 -24.38 -14.93
N VAL A 46 18.57 -25.29 -14.45
CA VAL A 46 18.58 -25.75 -13.03
C VAL A 46 18.68 -24.58 -12.05
N GLY A 47 19.48 -23.55 -12.34
CA GLY A 47 19.62 -22.37 -11.50
C GLY A 47 18.37 -21.47 -11.42
N LYS A 48 17.32 -21.75 -12.20
CA LYS A 48 16.02 -21.07 -12.10
C LYS A 48 14.99 -21.85 -11.26
N LEU A 49 15.31 -23.06 -10.81
CA LEU A 49 14.50 -23.80 -9.85
C LEU A 49 14.88 -23.38 -8.42
N GLU A 50 13.90 -22.95 -7.65
CA GLU A 50 14.08 -22.75 -6.21
C GLU A 50 14.08 -24.12 -5.51
N ALA A 51 15.23 -24.51 -4.97
CA ALA A 51 15.41 -25.74 -4.21
C ALA A 51 15.56 -25.44 -2.71
N LEU A 52 14.71 -26.01 -1.88
CA LEU A 52 14.71 -25.84 -0.44
C LEU A 52 15.25 -27.09 0.26
N ALA A 53 16.21 -26.89 1.14
CA ALA A 53 16.71 -27.95 2.01
C ALA A 53 15.76 -28.15 3.18
N ILE A 54 15.24 -29.36 3.35
CA ILE A 54 14.45 -29.73 4.52
C ILE A 54 14.85 -31.10 5.06
N HIS A 55 14.87 -31.23 6.37
CA HIS A 55 14.94 -32.51 7.06
C HIS A 55 13.60 -32.71 7.77
N VAL A 56 12.84 -33.67 7.27
CA VAL A 56 11.59 -34.14 7.87
C VAL A 56 11.76 -35.61 8.18
N ASP A 57 11.39 -36.01 9.39
CA ASP A 57 11.31 -37.42 9.74
C ASP A 57 10.23 -38.10 8.91
N GLU A 58 10.62 -39.11 8.12
CA GLU A 58 9.67 -39.88 7.33
C GLU A 58 8.83 -40.77 8.25
N ILE A 59 7.51 -40.60 8.16
CA ILE A 59 6.58 -41.46 8.90
C ILE A 59 6.72 -42.91 8.42
N GLN A 60 6.54 -43.86 9.35
CA GLN A 60 6.60 -45.30 9.05
C GLN A 60 5.25 -45.78 8.49
N SER A 61 4.94 -45.43 7.24
CA SER A 61 3.76 -45.92 6.51
C SER A 61 4.19 -46.70 5.28
N GLU A 62 3.48 -47.81 5.00
CA GLU A 62 3.70 -48.62 3.79
C GLU A 62 3.07 -48.00 2.54
N LYS A 63 2.25 -46.94 2.69
CA LYS A 63 1.59 -46.26 1.57
C LYS A 63 2.40 -45.01 1.15
N PRO A 64 2.91 -44.96 -0.10
CA PRO A 64 3.66 -43.80 -0.60
C PRO A 64 2.90 -42.47 -0.47
N GLU A 65 1.58 -42.48 -0.65
CA GLU A 65 0.73 -41.30 -0.56
C GLU A 65 0.71 -40.72 0.86
N GLU A 66 0.66 -41.56 1.89
CA GLU A 66 0.67 -41.09 3.29
C GLU A 66 2.02 -40.47 3.64
N VAL A 67 3.12 -41.09 3.20
CA VAL A 67 4.49 -40.55 3.37
C VAL A 67 4.63 -39.20 2.67
N ALA A 68 4.24 -39.12 1.39
CA ALA A 68 4.28 -37.89 0.62
C ALA A 68 3.41 -36.77 1.24
N ALA A 69 2.21 -37.11 1.73
CA ALA A 69 1.32 -36.16 2.41
C ALA A 69 1.92 -35.60 3.70
N ALA A 70 2.52 -36.45 4.54
CA ALA A 70 3.16 -36.02 5.77
C ALA A 70 4.36 -35.11 5.48
N LYS A 71 5.17 -35.46 4.47
CA LYS A 71 6.33 -34.66 4.02
C LYS A 71 5.91 -33.29 3.49
N ALA A 72 4.81 -33.23 2.72
CA ALA A 72 4.27 -31.97 2.20
C ALA A 72 3.74 -31.05 3.32
N LYS A 73 3.05 -31.62 4.32
CA LYS A 73 2.57 -30.87 5.49
C LYS A 73 3.71 -30.35 6.36
N ALA A 74 4.71 -31.18 6.64
CA ALA A 74 5.88 -30.77 7.40
C ALA A 74 6.68 -29.68 6.65
N ALA A 75 6.82 -29.79 5.33
CA ALA A 75 7.43 -28.73 4.52
C ALA A 75 6.66 -27.42 4.63
N TYR A 76 5.33 -27.46 4.55
CA TYR A 76 4.49 -26.29 4.74
C TYR A 76 4.64 -25.67 6.14
N GLU A 77 4.72 -26.49 7.20
CA GLU A 77 4.92 -26.01 8.58
C GLU A 77 6.27 -25.32 8.77
N VAL A 78 7.33 -25.86 8.17
CA VAL A 78 8.69 -25.30 8.25
C VAL A 78 8.81 -23.98 7.46
N PHE A 79 8.28 -23.94 6.24
CA PHE A 79 8.46 -22.79 5.35
C PHE A 79 7.32 -21.77 5.37
N GLY A 80 6.18 -22.09 6.00
CA GLY A 80 5.00 -21.23 6.03
C GLY A 80 4.33 -21.03 4.67
N ARG A 81 4.71 -21.79 3.64
CA ARG A 81 4.18 -21.72 2.27
C ARG A 81 4.16 -23.10 1.59
N PRO A 82 3.32 -23.31 0.55
CA PRO A 82 3.32 -24.52 -0.25
C PRO A 82 4.68 -24.79 -0.92
N VAL A 83 5.18 -26.01 -0.77
CA VAL A 83 6.42 -26.51 -1.35
C VAL A 83 6.11 -27.84 -2.03
N ILE A 84 6.59 -28.04 -3.26
CA ILE A 84 6.50 -29.33 -3.93
C ILE A 84 7.54 -30.25 -3.29
N ILE A 85 7.07 -31.34 -2.70
CA ILE A 85 7.92 -32.44 -2.29
C ILE A 85 7.85 -33.53 -3.35
N GLU A 86 8.88 -34.36 -3.39
CA GLU A 86 8.91 -35.55 -4.20
C GLU A 86 9.24 -36.75 -3.31
N ASP A 87 8.38 -37.76 -3.36
CA ASP A 87 8.64 -39.07 -2.76
C ASP A 87 8.68 -40.15 -3.85
N THR A 88 9.67 -41.03 -3.78
CA THR A 88 9.87 -42.09 -4.79
C THR A 88 9.93 -43.43 -4.09
N SER A 89 9.11 -44.37 -4.55
CA SER A 89 8.99 -45.72 -4.03
C SER A 89 9.33 -46.75 -5.10
N LEU A 90 9.92 -47.87 -4.69
CA LEU A 90 10.21 -49.01 -5.56
C LEU A 90 9.52 -50.25 -5.00
N PHE A 91 8.57 -50.80 -5.76
CA PHE A 91 7.86 -52.03 -5.43
C PHE A 91 8.54 -53.19 -6.15
N ILE A 92 8.97 -54.21 -5.42
CA ILE A 92 9.52 -55.45 -5.99
C ILE A 92 8.54 -56.57 -5.68
N HIS A 93 7.92 -57.14 -6.71
CA HIS A 93 6.74 -57.98 -6.54
C HIS A 93 7.00 -59.21 -5.66
N SER A 94 8.13 -59.89 -5.88
CA SER A 94 8.55 -61.05 -5.08
C SER A 94 8.98 -60.73 -3.64
N LEU A 95 9.29 -59.46 -3.34
CA LEU A 95 9.92 -59.03 -2.09
C LEU A 95 9.10 -58.01 -1.29
N ALA A 96 7.84 -57.78 -1.65
CA ALA A 96 6.98 -56.78 -1.04
C ALA A 96 6.87 -56.88 0.50
N HIS A 97 6.90 -58.11 1.05
CA HIS A 97 6.85 -58.38 2.49
C HIS A 97 8.15 -58.04 3.25
N LYS A 98 9.28 -57.91 2.54
CA LYS A 98 10.61 -57.68 3.13
C LYS A 98 11.09 -56.24 2.93
N TYR A 99 10.70 -55.61 1.82
CA TYR A 99 11.14 -54.27 1.45
C TYR A 99 9.94 -53.34 1.22
N PRO A 100 9.51 -52.59 2.25
CA PRO A 100 8.47 -51.58 2.11
C PRO A 100 8.89 -50.52 1.07
N ALA A 101 8.04 -50.33 0.06
CA ALA A 101 8.38 -49.54 -1.12
C ALA A 101 8.75 -48.06 -0.83
N PRO A 102 8.06 -47.34 0.08
CA PRO A 102 8.41 -45.94 0.39
C PRO A 102 9.80 -45.77 1.01
N HIS A 103 10.33 -46.79 1.68
CA HIS A 103 11.59 -46.74 2.41
C HIS A 103 12.80 -47.19 1.57
N VAL A 104 12.71 -47.09 0.24
CA VAL A 104 13.72 -47.56 -0.71
C VAL A 104 15.13 -47.05 -0.42
N LYS A 105 15.26 -45.80 0.03
CA LYS A 105 16.54 -45.20 0.42
C LYS A 105 17.26 -46.00 1.50
N PHE A 106 16.54 -46.60 2.45
CA PHE A 106 17.14 -47.32 3.58
C PHE A 106 17.71 -48.67 3.13
N TRP A 107 16.91 -49.45 2.40
CA TRP A 107 17.31 -50.82 2.02
C TRP A 107 18.14 -50.89 0.72
N THR A 108 18.32 -49.79 -0.01
CA THR A 108 19.29 -49.67 -1.13
C THR A 108 20.55 -48.87 -0.79
N SER A 109 20.78 -48.60 0.49
CA SER A 109 21.85 -47.72 0.97
C SER A 109 23.27 -48.21 0.70
N THR A 110 23.47 -49.48 0.38
CA THR A 110 24.79 -50.07 0.09
C THR A 110 24.77 -50.91 -1.19
N THR A 111 25.92 -51.01 -1.86
CA THR A 111 26.10 -51.90 -3.02
C THR A 111 25.78 -53.36 -2.69
N GLN A 112 26.18 -53.82 -1.50
CA GLN A 112 25.89 -55.18 -1.05
C GLN A 112 24.38 -55.42 -0.93
N ALA A 113 23.64 -54.50 -0.31
CA ALA A 113 22.19 -54.64 -0.17
C ALA A 113 21.51 -54.72 -1.55
N LYS A 114 21.97 -53.92 -2.51
CA LYS A 114 21.49 -53.95 -3.90
C LYS A 114 21.78 -55.27 -4.61
N GLN A 115 22.95 -55.86 -4.39
CA GLN A 115 23.28 -57.20 -4.91
C GLN A 115 22.36 -58.27 -4.32
N GLU A 116 22.16 -58.26 -2.99
CA GLU A 116 21.27 -59.22 -2.31
C GLU A 116 19.82 -59.12 -2.82
N ILE A 117 19.34 -57.92 -3.14
CA ILE A 117 18.02 -57.69 -3.73
C ILE A 117 17.93 -58.30 -5.14
N CYS A 118 18.94 -58.09 -5.99
CA CYS A 118 18.99 -58.65 -7.33
C CYS A 118 18.94 -60.18 -7.30
N GLU A 119 19.78 -60.80 -6.45
CA GLU A 119 19.85 -62.25 -6.29
C GLU A 119 18.54 -62.84 -5.76
N GLU A 120 17.95 -62.23 -4.73
CA GLU A 120 16.71 -62.73 -4.12
C GLU A 120 15.51 -62.60 -5.08
N ALA A 121 15.40 -61.50 -5.81
CA ALA A 121 14.32 -61.29 -6.78
C ALA A 121 14.33 -62.36 -7.89
N HIS A 122 15.52 -62.73 -8.37
CA HIS A 122 15.69 -63.79 -9.37
C HIS A 122 15.55 -65.19 -8.76
N ARG A 123 16.02 -65.42 -7.54
CA ARG A 123 15.84 -66.71 -6.84
C ARG A 123 14.36 -67.05 -6.66
N ARG A 124 13.50 -66.04 -6.55
CA ARG A 124 12.03 -66.19 -6.47
C ARG A 124 11.33 -66.26 -7.81
N ASN A 125 12.06 -66.22 -8.94
CA ASN A 125 11.56 -66.26 -10.31
C ASN A 125 10.49 -65.19 -10.62
N ASP A 126 10.56 -64.02 -9.98
CA ASP A 126 9.67 -62.91 -10.28
C ASP A 126 10.38 -61.57 -10.01
N PRO A 127 11.21 -61.10 -10.96
CA PRO A 127 11.95 -59.86 -10.84
C PRO A 127 11.11 -58.62 -11.15
N ARG A 128 9.80 -58.76 -11.41
CA ARG A 128 8.94 -57.62 -11.77
C ARG A 128 8.95 -56.57 -10.67
N ALA A 129 9.08 -55.33 -11.09
CA ALA A 129 9.12 -54.17 -10.24
C ALA A 129 8.27 -53.02 -10.80
N LEU A 130 7.83 -52.14 -9.90
CA LEU A 130 7.11 -50.93 -10.24
C LEU A 130 7.77 -49.76 -9.49
N ALA A 131 8.28 -48.81 -10.25
CA ALA A 131 8.75 -47.56 -9.71
C ALA A 131 7.62 -46.52 -9.70
N LYS A 132 7.49 -45.78 -8.61
CA LYS A 132 6.43 -44.78 -8.43
C LYS A 132 7.03 -43.51 -7.85
N THR A 133 6.80 -42.37 -8.50
CA THR A 133 7.13 -41.05 -7.94
C THR A 133 5.85 -40.27 -7.74
N THR A 134 5.68 -39.73 -6.54
CA THR A 134 4.59 -38.86 -6.15
C THR A 134 5.16 -37.47 -5.87
N LEU A 135 4.75 -36.50 -6.69
CA LEU A 135 4.87 -35.09 -6.38
C LEU A 135 3.71 -34.72 -5.46
N ALA A 136 3.98 -34.09 -4.33
CA ALA A 136 2.93 -33.67 -3.41
C ALA A 136 3.16 -32.24 -2.93
N ILE A 137 2.06 -31.56 -2.61
CA ILE A 137 2.08 -30.19 -2.10
C ILE A 137 0.87 -29.96 -1.20
N TYR A 138 1.08 -29.25 -0.10
CA TYR A 138 0.02 -28.90 0.84
C TYR A 138 -0.34 -27.42 0.69
N ASP A 139 -1.61 -27.10 0.49
CA ASP A 139 -2.10 -25.73 0.31
C ASP A 139 -2.58 -25.06 1.60
N GLY A 140 -2.32 -25.69 2.76
CA GLY A 140 -2.84 -25.27 4.06
C GLY A 140 -4.22 -25.86 4.39
N LYS A 141 -4.91 -26.51 3.45
CA LYS A 141 -6.21 -27.16 3.64
C LYS A 141 -6.23 -28.63 3.20
N ARG A 142 -5.68 -28.94 2.03
CA ARG A 142 -5.62 -30.28 1.43
C ARG A 142 -4.26 -30.54 0.77
N VAL A 143 -3.90 -31.81 0.70
CA VAL A 143 -2.70 -32.24 -0.05
C VAL A 143 -3.12 -32.55 -1.48
N HIS A 144 -2.39 -32.00 -2.44
CA HIS A 144 -2.51 -32.31 -3.85
C HIS A 144 -1.37 -33.22 -4.26
N MET A 145 -1.64 -34.17 -5.15
CA MET A 145 -0.63 -35.14 -5.60
C MET A 145 -0.69 -35.36 -7.10
N ARG A 146 0.48 -35.57 -7.71
CA ARG A 146 0.64 -36.09 -9.07
C ARG A 146 1.60 -37.27 -9.02
N THR A 147 1.17 -38.38 -9.60
CA THR A 147 1.92 -39.63 -9.51
C THR A 147 2.21 -40.16 -10.89
N GLY A 148 3.48 -40.39 -11.17
CA GLY A 148 3.93 -41.17 -12.31
C GLY A 148 4.42 -42.53 -11.87
N THR A 149 4.29 -43.51 -12.75
CA THR A 149 4.70 -44.89 -12.52
C THR A 149 5.40 -45.45 -13.74
N THR A 150 6.41 -46.28 -13.52
CA THR A 150 7.15 -47.00 -14.56
C THR A 150 7.27 -48.46 -14.13
N ALA A 151 6.76 -49.36 -14.95
CA ALA A 151 6.94 -50.80 -14.78
C ALA A 151 8.32 -51.21 -15.31
N GLY A 152 8.83 -52.32 -14.80
CA GLY A 152 10.14 -52.85 -15.17
C GLY A 152 10.47 -54.12 -14.43
N THR A 153 11.75 -54.46 -14.44
CA THR A 153 12.30 -55.61 -13.71
C THR A 153 13.56 -55.22 -12.94
N ILE A 154 13.87 -55.98 -11.90
CA ILE A 154 15.16 -55.90 -11.22
C ILE A 154 16.21 -56.59 -12.10
N ALA A 155 17.40 -56.00 -12.20
CA ALA A 155 18.53 -56.57 -12.94
C ALA A 155 19.11 -57.81 -12.23
N ASN A 156 19.77 -58.70 -12.98
CA ASN A 156 20.45 -59.87 -12.40
C ASN A 156 21.59 -59.48 -11.44
N VAL A 157 22.28 -58.38 -11.75
CA VAL A 157 23.32 -57.75 -10.94
C VAL A 157 23.21 -56.24 -11.12
N PRO A 158 23.67 -55.40 -10.17
CA PRO A 158 23.72 -53.96 -10.37
C PRO A 158 24.60 -53.58 -11.58
N GLN A 159 24.12 -52.70 -12.45
CA GLN A 159 24.81 -52.24 -13.66
C GLN A 159 24.77 -50.72 -13.80
N GLY A 160 25.86 -50.13 -14.33
CA GLY A 160 26.02 -48.68 -14.46
C GLY A 160 26.73 -48.05 -13.26
N SER A 161 26.78 -46.72 -13.21
CA SER A 161 27.34 -45.97 -12.09
C SER A 161 26.24 -45.19 -11.38
N SER A 162 25.92 -45.59 -10.15
CA SER A 162 24.99 -44.87 -9.29
C SER A 162 25.61 -44.74 -7.91
N VAL A 163 25.82 -43.51 -7.46
CA VAL A 163 26.36 -43.20 -6.12
C VAL A 163 25.26 -43.29 -5.07
N PHE A 164 23.99 -43.13 -5.46
CA PHE A 164 22.85 -43.07 -4.54
C PHE A 164 21.56 -43.60 -5.18
N GLY A 165 20.75 -44.33 -4.39
CA GLY A 165 19.48 -44.88 -4.83
C GLY A 165 19.61 -46.24 -5.53
N TRP A 166 18.68 -46.52 -6.44
CA TRP A 166 18.40 -47.86 -6.97
C TRP A 166 18.41 -47.93 -8.51
N ASP A 167 18.79 -46.84 -9.17
CA ASP A 167 18.79 -46.75 -10.64
C ASP A 167 19.68 -47.80 -11.31
N ASP A 168 20.69 -48.33 -10.61
CA ASP A 168 21.60 -49.38 -11.09
C ASP A 168 21.03 -50.79 -11.00
N ILE A 169 19.87 -50.99 -10.37
CA ILE A 169 19.23 -52.31 -10.27
C ILE A 169 17.87 -52.38 -10.97
N PHE A 170 17.35 -51.29 -11.51
CA PHE A 170 16.03 -51.27 -12.16
C PHE A 170 16.15 -51.08 -13.68
N ILE A 171 15.56 -52.02 -14.41
CA ILE A 171 15.44 -52.04 -15.86
C ILE A 171 14.01 -51.60 -16.19
N PRO A 172 13.79 -50.40 -16.77
CA PRO A 172 12.46 -49.96 -17.16
C PRO A 172 11.96 -50.72 -18.39
N ASP A 173 10.64 -50.97 -18.43
CA ASP A 173 9.96 -51.40 -19.65
C ASP A 173 9.93 -50.26 -20.69
N GLY A 174 9.76 -50.60 -21.97
CA GLY A 174 9.52 -49.62 -23.04
C GLY A 174 10.78 -49.04 -23.68
N GLN A 175 11.96 -49.66 -23.50
CA GLN A 175 13.24 -49.15 -24.02
C GLN A 175 13.30 -49.11 -25.55
N GLU A 176 12.39 -49.80 -26.24
CA GLU A 176 12.26 -49.78 -27.70
C GLU A 176 11.90 -48.41 -28.28
N ILE A 177 11.42 -47.47 -27.46
CA ILE A 177 11.12 -46.10 -27.89
C ILE A 177 12.38 -45.21 -27.94
N LEU A 178 13.52 -45.68 -27.42
CA LEU A 178 14.76 -44.91 -27.37
C LEU A 178 15.39 -44.88 -28.76
N GLU A 179 15.84 -43.70 -29.20
CA GLU A 179 16.45 -43.48 -30.53
C GLU A 179 17.68 -44.38 -30.77
N LYS A 180 18.39 -44.75 -29.70
CA LYS A 180 19.60 -45.60 -29.73
C LYS A 180 19.38 -46.98 -29.13
N TRP A 181 18.19 -47.56 -29.28
CA TRP A 181 17.91 -48.91 -28.79
C TRP A 181 18.59 -49.99 -29.63
N ASP A 182 19.47 -50.80 -29.01
CA ASP A 182 20.21 -51.88 -29.67
C ASP A 182 19.69 -53.30 -29.31
N GLY A 183 18.58 -53.37 -28.55
CA GLY A 183 18.01 -54.61 -28.04
C GLY A 183 18.56 -55.06 -26.68
N THR A 184 19.50 -54.33 -26.09
CA THR A 184 20.12 -54.67 -24.80
C THR A 184 19.45 -53.97 -23.63
N GLU A 185 18.82 -54.72 -22.72
CA GLU A 185 18.23 -54.18 -21.49
C GLU A 185 19.24 -53.38 -20.67
N ARG A 186 18.95 -52.08 -20.48
CA ARG A 186 19.75 -51.15 -19.68
C ARG A 186 19.02 -50.78 -18.40
N THR A 187 19.78 -50.61 -17.32
CA THR A 187 19.28 -50.00 -16.08
C THR A 187 19.16 -48.48 -16.23
N PHE A 188 18.40 -47.81 -15.35
CA PHE A 188 18.36 -46.34 -15.36
C PHE A 188 19.76 -45.70 -15.18
N ALA A 189 20.69 -46.35 -14.47
CA ALA A 189 22.05 -45.85 -14.30
C ALA A 189 22.94 -45.96 -15.55
N GLN A 190 22.50 -46.66 -16.59
CA GLN A 190 23.19 -46.79 -17.88
C GLN A 190 22.58 -45.90 -18.98
N MET A 191 21.51 -45.17 -18.67
CA MET A 191 20.82 -44.28 -19.60
C MET A 191 21.34 -42.84 -19.48
N SER A 192 21.34 -42.09 -20.59
CA SER A 192 21.52 -40.64 -20.52
C SER A 192 20.32 -40.00 -19.81
N LEU A 193 20.45 -38.73 -19.40
CA LEU A 193 19.34 -37.98 -18.79
C LEU A 193 18.13 -37.92 -19.74
N GLU A 194 18.38 -37.68 -21.02
CA GLU A 194 17.36 -37.60 -22.07
C GLU A 194 16.65 -38.94 -22.27
N GLU A 195 17.39 -40.04 -22.32
CA GLU A 195 16.83 -41.40 -22.43
C GLU A 195 15.99 -41.76 -21.19
N LYS A 196 16.51 -41.46 -19.99
CA LYS A 196 15.82 -41.72 -18.74
C LYS A 196 14.52 -40.92 -18.64
N GLN A 197 14.50 -39.67 -19.10
CA GLN A 197 13.29 -38.84 -19.08
C GLN A 197 12.14 -39.48 -19.85
N LEU A 198 12.38 -40.07 -21.02
CA LEU A 198 11.33 -40.73 -21.81
C LEU A 198 10.63 -41.88 -21.06
N LEU A 199 11.32 -42.49 -20.10
CA LEU A 199 10.85 -43.69 -19.40
C LEU A 199 10.55 -43.45 -17.91
N SER A 200 11.06 -42.38 -17.30
CA SER A 200 11.04 -42.24 -15.86
C SER A 200 9.65 -41.92 -15.31
N MET A 201 9.39 -42.51 -14.15
CA MET A 201 8.18 -42.26 -13.37
C MET A 201 8.10 -40.79 -12.90
N ARG A 202 9.25 -40.12 -12.73
CA ARG A 202 9.35 -38.70 -12.37
C ARG A 202 8.92 -37.81 -13.52
N GLN A 203 9.39 -38.07 -14.74
CA GLN A 203 8.93 -37.36 -15.94
C GLN A 203 7.41 -37.52 -16.08
N ARG A 204 6.89 -38.74 -15.96
CA ARG A 204 5.44 -39.00 -16.02
C ARG A 204 4.65 -38.25 -14.94
N ALA A 205 5.21 -38.10 -13.73
CA ALA A 205 4.59 -37.30 -12.67
C ALA A 205 4.58 -35.81 -13.01
N LEU A 206 5.66 -35.31 -13.62
CA LEU A 206 5.81 -33.92 -14.08
C LEU A 206 4.93 -33.62 -15.30
N GLU A 207 4.74 -34.56 -16.22
CA GLU A 207 3.81 -34.44 -17.35
C GLU A 207 2.38 -34.33 -16.85
N LYS A 208 1.97 -35.18 -15.89
CA LYS A 208 0.68 -35.03 -15.24
C LYS A 208 0.52 -33.70 -14.49
N LEU A 209 1.61 -33.16 -13.95
CA LEU A 209 1.60 -31.82 -13.35
C LEU A 209 1.45 -30.73 -14.42
N LYS A 210 1.99 -30.90 -15.62
CA LYS A 210 1.79 -29.95 -16.74
C LYS A 210 0.37 -30.02 -17.30
N GLU A 211 -0.19 -31.22 -17.44
CA GLU A 211 -1.54 -31.45 -17.94
C GLU A 211 -2.62 -30.99 -16.96
N ASP A 212 -2.40 -31.26 -15.67
CA ASP A 212 -3.28 -30.87 -14.57
C ASP A 212 -2.45 -30.19 -13.47
N PRO A 213 -2.15 -28.89 -13.60
CA PRO A 213 -1.40 -28.14 -12.59
C PRO A 213 -2.04 -28.24 -11.19
N PHE A 214 -1.24 -28.08 -10.15
CA PHE A 214 -1.80 -28.02 -8.81
C PHE A 214 -2.70 -26.79 -8.67
N ALA A 215 -4.00 -27.02 -8.49
CA ALA A 215 -4.95 -26.00 -8.09
C ALA A 215 -4.82 -25.71 -6.58
N LEU A 216 -3.66 -25.19 -6.16
CA LEU A 216 -3.51 -24.63 -4.81
C LEU A 216 -4.34 -23.35 -4.77
N GLY A 217 -5.07 -23.14 -3.67
CA GLY A 217 -6.21 -22.21 -3.58
C GLY A 217 -5.97 -20.77 -4.09
N THR A 218 -5.85 -19.81 -3.17
CA THR A 218 -5.70 -18.40 -3.52
C THR A 218 -4.24 -17.97 -3.39
N TYR A 219 -3.74 -17.28 -4.41
CA TYR A 219 -2.38 -16.79 -4.52
C TYR A 219 -2.30 -15.27 -4.52
N VAL A 220 -1.11 -14.76 -4.23
CA VAL A 220 -0.75 -13.35 -4.45
C VAL A 220 0.19 -13.26 -5.64
N PHE A 221 -0.29 -12.76 -6.78
CA PHE A 221 0.47 -12.59 -8.03
C PHE A 221 1.39 -11.37 -7.99
N ALA A 222 2.42 -11.34 -8.85
CA ALA A 222 3.24 -10.14 -8.98
C ALA A 222 2.50 -9.09 -9.83
N LEU A 223 2.43 -7.86 -9.32
CA LEU A 223 2.02 -6.68 -10.06
C LEU A 223 2.99 -6.42 -11.21
N ALA A 224 2.46 -5.90 -12.31
CA ALA A 224 3.28 -5.39 -13.40
C ALA A 224 4.23 -4.28 -12.90
N GLU A 225 5.44 -4.22 -13.47
CA GLU A 225 6.40 -3.17 -13.15
C GLU A 225 5.86 -1.80 -13.55
N SER A 226 6.03 -0.81 -12.67
CA SER A 226 5.72 0.59 -12.96
C SER A 226 6.81 1.25 -13.83
N GLU A 227 6.44 2.27 -14.58
CA GLU A 227 7.31 3.14 -15.37
C GLU A 227 8.08 4.11 -14.44
N GLN A 228 9.37 3.87 -14.18
CA GLN A 228 10.12 4.59 -13.15
C GLN A 228 11.41 5.21 -13.70
N MET A 229 11.42 6.51 -14.00
CA MET A 229 12.66 7.21 -14.38
C MET A 229 13.47 7.71 -13.18
N GLU A 230 12.82 8.23 -12.12
CA GLU A 230 13.51 8.88 -11.01
C GLU A 230 14.17 7.89 -10.04
N VAL A 231 13.52 6.75 -9.75
CA VAL A 231 14.07 5.73 -8.85
C VAL A 231 15.23 4.97 -9.52
N ASP A 232 15.15 4.75 -10.84
CA ASP A 232 16.23 4.12 -11.62
C ASP A 232 17.52 4.97 -11.67
N ALA A 233 17.44 6.25 -11.30
CA ALA A 233 18.61 7.12 -11.20
C ALA A 233 19.35 7.01 -9.85
N ILE A 234 18.81 6.30 -8.85
CA ILE A 234 19.45 6.12 -7.55
C ILE A 234 20.54 5.05 -7.67
N GLU A 235 21.80 5.45 -7.51
CA GLU A 235 22.94 4.53 -7.53
C GLU A 235 23.01 3.72 -6.23
N LEU A 236 22.93 2.39 -6.29
CA LEU A 236 22.91 1.53 -5.09
C LEU A 236 24.19 1.60 -4.27
N GLU A 237 25.33 1.90 -4.88
CA GLU A 237 26.61 2.13 -4.19
C GLU A 237 26.49 3.23 -3.12
N PHE A 238 25.56 4.19 -3.31
CA PHE A 238 25.28 5.23 -2.33
C PHE A 238 24.91 4.68 -0.96
N PHE A 239 24.30 3.49 -0.89
CA PHE A 239 23.79 2.90 0.35
C PHE A 239 24.79 1.98 1.06
N LYS A 240 26.01 1.81 0.57
CA LYS A 240 26.99 0.93 1.21
C LYS A 240 27.63 1.56 2.44
N GLY A 241 28.09 0.71 3.37
CA GLY A 241 28.83 1.13 4.55
C GLY A 241 27.95 1.57 5.74
N GLU A 242 28.59 1.79 6.89
CA GLU A 242 27.90 1.98 8.17
C GLU A 242 27.14 3.31 8.25
N ALA A 243 27.63 4.37 7.60
CA ALA A 243 26.99 5.68 7.60
C ALA A 243 25.55 5.65 7.06
N MET A 244 25.24 4.71 6.16
CA MET A 244 23.92 4.56 5.54
C MET A 244 23.04 3.52 6.23
N ARG A 245 23.52 2.88 7.29
CA ARG A 245 22.79 1.82 7.98
C ARG A 245 21.41 2.27 8.46
N LYS A 246 21.29 3.48 9.03
CA LYS A 246 19.99 4.03 9.46
C LYS A 246 19.04 4.24 8.28
N ALA A 247 19.54 4.67 7.11
CA ALA A 247 18.72 4.78 5.90
C ALA A 247 18.22 3.40 5.44
N ARG A 248 19.06 2.36 5.50
CA ARG A 248 18.66 0.98 5.19
C ARG A 248 17.65 0.42 6.21
N GLN A 249 17.88 0.65 7.50
CA GLN A 249 16.90 0.33 8.55
C GLN A 249 15.59 1.08 8.35
N HIS A 250 15.64 2.29 7.79
CA HIS A 250 14.44 3.02 7.40
C HIS A 250 13.64 2.29 6.33
N ALA A 251 14.33 1.99 5.23
CA ALA A 251 13.74 1.32 4.09
C ALA A 251 13.10 -0.02 4.48
N PHE A 252 13.81 -0.85 5.26
CA PHE A 252 13.37 -2.19 5.59
C PHE A 252 12.39 -2.29 6.75
N PHE A 253 12.07 -1.22 7.47
CA PHE A 253 11.32 -1.33 8.73
C PHE A 253 10.01 -2.14 8.66
N GLY A 254 9.17 -1.81 7.68
CA GLY A 254 7.92 -2.54 7.42
C GLY A 254 8.17 -4.02 7.21
N LEU A 255 9.14 -4.34 6.34
CA LEU A 255 9.55 -5.70 6.07
C LEU A 255 10.12 -6.36 7.33
N ARG A 256 11.07 -5.75 8.05
CA ARG A 256 11.69 -6.38 9.22
C ARG A 256 10.67 -6.75 10.29
N VAL A 257 9.76 -5.84 10.62
CA VAL A 257 8.77 -6.10 11.68
C VAL A 257 7.73 -7.13 11.25
N LEU A 258 7.34 -7.14 9.96
CA LEU A 258 6.29 -8.04 9.48
C LEU A 258 6.83 -9.41 9.03
N THR A 259 8.08 -9.47 8.59
CA THR A 259 8.66 -10.60 7.84
C THR A 259 9.92 -11.20 8.46
N GLY A 260 10.59 -10.48 9.37
CA GLY A 260 11.90 -10.87 9.91
C GLY A 260 13.07 -10.71 8.94
N ILE A 261 12.84 -10.13 7.74
CA ILE A 261 13.90 -9.81 6.78
C ILE A 261 14.72 -8.62 7.30
N GLU A 262 16.00 -8.86 7.57
CA GLU A 262 16.97 -7.86 8.00
C GLU A 262 17.43 -6.95 6.85
N GLU A 263 17.94 -5.76 7.19
CA GLU A 263 18.52 -4.86 6.19
C GLU A 263 19.77 -5.46 5.53
N ASN A 264 19.98 -5.16 4.24
CA ASN A 264 21.20 -5.51 3.51
C ASN A 264 21.65 -4.36 2.60
N GLU A 265 22.94 -4.34 2.25
CA GLU A 265 23.55 -3.24 1.50
C GLU A 265 23.06 -3.12 0.06
N ASP A 266 22.60 -4.22 -0.53
CA ASP A 266 22.12 -4.26 -1.91
C ASP A 266 20.62 -3.95 -2.04
N LEU A 267 19.94 -3.68 -0.91
CA LEU A 267 18.50 -3.46 -0.80
C LEU A 267 17.65 -4.57 -1.44
N GLU A 268 18.15 -5.80 -1.43
CA GLU A 268 17.48 -6.95 -2.04
C GLU A 268 16.45 -7.54 -1.10
N VAL A 269 15.33 -7.96 -1.69
CA VAL A 269 14.28 -8.69 -0.99
C VAL A 269 14.13 -10.03 -1.67
N ASP A 270 14.39 -11.08 -0.90
CA ASP A 270 14.02 -12.43 -1.30
C ASP A 270 12.51 -12.58 -1.12
N ILE A 271 11.76 -12.36 -2.21
CA ILE A 271 10.30 -12.37 -2.19
C ILE A 271 9.71 -13.73 -1.86
N THR A 272 10.52 -14.80 -1.97
CA THR A 272 10.14 -16.15 -1.60
C THR A 272 10.10 -16.33 -0.08
N LYS A 273 10.78 -15.43 0.66
CA LYS A 273 10.78 -15.35 2.13
C LYS A 273 9.75 -14.36 2.68
N LEU A 274 8.96 -13.70 1.84
CA LEU A 274 7.87 -12.87 2.34
C LEU A 274 6.85 -13.76 3.05
N PRO A 275 6.42 -13.37 4.27
CA PRO A 275 5.42 -14.09 5.00
C PRO A 275 4.10 -14.05 4.22
N PRO A 276 3.31 -15.10 4.35
CA PRO A 276 1.99 -15.14 3.75
C PRO A 276 1.04 -14.12 4.41
N TYR A 277 0.09 -13.61 3.64
CA TYR A 277 -1.01 -12.83 4.22
C TYR A 277 -1.97 -13.78 4.95
N ARG A 278 -2.48 -13.35 6.09
CA ARG A 278 -3.46 -14.09 6.88
C ARG A 278 -4.84 -13.51 6.68
N GLU A 279 -5.80 -14.39 6.44
CA GLU A 279 -7.23 -14.09 6.48
C GLU A 279 -7.69 -14.03 7.94
N GLU A 280 -8.10 -12.85 8.38
CA GLU A 280 -8.77 -12.60 9.66
C GLU A 280 -10.25 -12.31 9.39
N ARG A 281 -11.12 -13.25 9.76
CA ARG A 281 -12.57 -13.07 9.64
C ARG A 281 -13.10 -12.33 10.86
N LEU A 282 -13.25 -11.00 10.71
CA LEU A 282 -13.76 -10.11 11.76
C LEU A 282 -15.28 -10.27 11.95
N HIS A 283 -16.00 -10.53 10.86
CA HIS A 283 -17.43 -10.83 10.83
C HIS A 283 -17.74 -11.75 9.63
N GLU A 284 -18.93 -12.32 9.53
CA GLU A 284 -19.34 -13.08 8.33
C GLU A 284 -19.24 -12.23 7.05
N ASP A 285 -19.49 -10.93 7.18
CA ASP A 285 -19.46 -9.94 6.10
C ASP A 285 -18.16 -9.14 5.97
N ILE A 286 -17.22 -9.28 6.91
CA ILE A 286 -16.03 -8.43 6.98
C ILE A 286 -14.79 -9.30 7.17
N ILE A 287 -13.91 -9.26 6.17
CA ILE A 287 -12.66 -10.01 6.14
C ILE A 287 -11.50 -9.01 6.04
N ARG A 288 -10.51 -9.18 6.91
CA ARG A 288 -9.24 -8.44 6.88
C ARG A 288 -8.14 -9.38 6.43
N TYR A 289 -7.31 -8.92 5.51
CA TYR A 289 -6.08 -9.59 5.10
C TYR A 289 -4.88 -8.78 5.60
N ALA A 290 -4.04 -9.39 6.41
CA ALA A 290 -2.87 -8.75 7.01
C ALA A 290 -1.73 -9.76 7.17
N ILE A 291 -0.48 -9.29 7.12
CA ILE A 291 0.70 -10.16 7.32
C ILE A 291 0.75 -10.70 8.76
N ASP A 292 0.51 -9.81 9.73
CA ASP A 292 0.35 -10.16 11.14
C ASP A 292 -1.04 -9.73 11.63
N PRO A 293 -1.93 -10.67 12.02
CA PRO A 293 -3.24 -10.35 12.57
C PRO A 293 -3.19 -9.46 13.81
N LYS A 294 -2.12 -9.56 14.62
CA LYS A 294 -1.93 -8.75 15.83
C LYS A 294 -1.48 -7.33 15.52
N SER A 295 -0.99 -7.06 14.32
CA SER A 295 -0.60 -5.72 13.91
C SER A 295 -1.78 -4.76 13.99
N PRO A 296 -1.58 -3.54 14.51
CA PRO A 296 -2.63 -2.53 14.56
C PRO A 296 -2.93 -1.91 13.17
N ASP A 297 -2.11 -2.17 12.16
CA ASP A 297 -2.31 -1.75 10.77
C ASP A 297 -3.70 -2.12 10.24
N LEU A 298 -4.22 -1.35 9.28
CA LEU A 298 -5.51 -1.65 8.67
C LEU A 298 -5.49 -3.00 7.94
N GLY A 299 -4.40 -3.29 7.21
CA GLY A 299 -4.38 -4.33 6.19
C GLY A 299 -5.34 -4.01 5.03
N LEU A 300 -5.67 -5.03 4.25
CA LEU A 300 -6.70 -4.95 3.21
C LEU A 300 -8.04 -5.44 3.78
N ILE A 301 -9.07 -4.61 3.78
CA ILE A 301 -10.41 -4.99 4.24
C ILE A 301 -11.33 -5.19 3.06
N VAL A 302 -11.91 -6.39 2.96
CA VAL A 302 -12.88 -6.74 1.93
C VAL A 302 -14.20 -7.12 2.61
N THR A 303 -15.31 -6.61 2.10
CA THR A 303 -16.63 -6.99 2.58
C THR A 303 -17.35 -7.90 1.59
N THR A 304 -18.41 -8.57 2.02
CA THR A 304 -19.26 -9.37 1.13
C THR A 304 -19.88 -8.54 0.02
N TYR A 305 -19.95 -7.22 0.14
CA TYR A 305 -20.40 -6.32 -0.92
C TYR A 305 -19.44 -6.33 -2.13
N GLU A 306 -18.13 -6.30 -1.91
CA GLU A 306 -17.15 -6.35 -2.99
C GLU A 306 -17.01 -7.75 -3.62
N LEU A 307 -17.37 -8.80 -2.88
CA LEU A 307 -17.30 -10.20 -3.32
C LEU A 307 -18.53 -10.70 -4.07
N ARG A 308 -19.58 -9.87 -4.25
CA ARG A 308 -20.82 -10.30 -4.90
C ARG A 308 -20.58 -10.69 -6.36
N LYS A 309 -21.26 -11.76 -6.77
CA LYS A 309 -21.41 -12.17 -8.17
C LYS A 309 -22.79 -11.78 -8.68
N ALA A 310 -22.89 -11.48 -9.98
CA ALA A 310 -24.16 -11.30 -10.66
C ALA A 310 -24.89 -12.66 -10.80
N LEU A 311 -26.14 -12.63 -11.28
CA LEU A 311 -26.97 -13.83 -11.43
C LEU A 311 -26.36 -14.86 -12.40
N ASP A 312 -25.57 -14.40 -13.38
CA ASP A 312 -24.83 -15.23 -14.33
C ASP A 312 -23.48 -15.74 -13.77
N GLY A 313 -23.18 -15.45 -12.50
CA GLY A 313 -21.92 -15.82 -11.85
C GLY A 313 -20.74 -14.88 -12.13
N SER A 314 -20.90 -13.85 -12.96
CA SER A 314 -19.84 -12.88 -13.26
C SER A 314 -19.53 -11.98 -12.06
N PRO A 315 -18.27 -11.52 -11.89
CA PRO A 315 -17.89 -10.64 -10.80
C PRO A 315 -18.55 -9.25 -10.91
N THR A 316 -19.11 -8.72 -9.83
CA THR A 316 -19.72 -7.37 -9.83
C THR A 316 -18.74 -6.25 -9.51
N ARG A 317 -17.66 -6.55 -8.78
CA ARG A 317 -16.64 -5.58 -8.36
C ARG A 317 -15.23 -6.16 -8.38
N LEU A 318 -14.98 -7.25 -7.68
CA LEU A 318 -13.68 -7.93 -7.65
C LEU A 318 -13.73 -9.24 -8.41
N ILE A 319 -12.62 -9.61 -9.05
CA ILE A 319 -12.42 -10.96 -9.56
C ILE A 319 -12.16 -11.89 -8.37
N VAL A 320 -12.94 -12.96 -8.32
CA VAL A 320 -12.98 -13.89 -7.19
C VAL A 320 -12.63 -15.28 -7.69
N ASN A 321 -11.68 -15.93 -7.03
CA ASN A 321 -11.25 -17.29 -7.32
C ASN A 321 -12.35 -18.32 -6.95
N ASP A 322 -12.16 -19.57 -7.34
CA ASP A 322 -13.13 -20.66 -7.08
C ASP A 322 -13.44 -20.87 -5.60
N ASP A 323 -12.53 -20.48 -4.71
CA ASP A 323 -12.69 -20.58 -3.26
C ASP A 323 -13.42 -19.38 -2.60
N GLY A 324 -13.86 -18.41 -3.41
CA GLY A 324 -14.60 -17.23 -2.95
C GLY A 324 -13.73 -16.05 -2.49
N ARG A 325 -12.39 -16.12 -2.62
CA ARG A 325 -11.48 -15.00 -2.28
C ARG A 325 -11.17 -14.12 -3.49
N PRO A 326 -10.83 -12.84 -3.28
CA PRO A 326 -10.27 -12.01 -4.34
C PRO A 326 -9.00 -12.61 -4.94
N THR A 327 -8.77 -12.33 -6.21
CA THR A 327 -7.44 -12.50 -6.82
C THR A 327 -6.51 -11.42 -6.26
N PHE A 328 -5.48 -11.82 -5.51
CA PHE A 328 -4.53 -10.88 -4.88
C PHE A 328 -3.30 -10.63 -5.74
N LEU A 329 -2.74 -9.44 -5.62
CA LEU A 329 -1.48 -9.04 -6.25
C LEU A 329 -0.60 -8.27 -5.25
N GLN A 330 0.71 -8.34 -5.42
CA GLN A 330 1.69 -7.56 -4.65
C GLN A 330 2.89 -7.15 -5.52
N HIS A 331 3.75 -6.28 -5.02
CA HIS A 331 4.94 -5.86 -5.75
C HIS A 331 5.98 -6.99 -5.92
N SER A 332 6.63 -7.01 -7.09
CA SER A 332 7.74 -7.92 -7.40
C SER A 332 9.01 -7.61 -6.57
N ALA A 333 10.01 -8.50 -6.59
CA ALA A 333 11.32 -8.25 -5.96
C ALA A 333 11.97 -6.96 -6.47
N ARG A 334 11.86 -6.70 -7.78
CA ARG A 334 12.43 -5.52 -8.42
C ARG A 334 11.71 -4.25 -7.96
N SER A 335 10.38 -4.27 -7.94
CA SER A 335 9.57 -3.15 -7.44
C SER A 335 9.81 -2.88 -5.95
N LEU A 336 9.98 -3.92 -5.13
CA LEU A 336 10.32 -3.80 -3.72
C LEU A 336 11.72 -3.20 -3.52
N LYS A 337 12.75 -3.71 -4.22
CA LYS A 337 14.12 -3.14 -4.19
C LYS A 337 14.13 -1.64 -4.50
N ARG A 338 13.38 -1.24 -5.51
CA ARG A 338 13.19 0.17 -5.91
C ARG A 338 12.49 1.00 -4.83
N ALA A 339 11.41 0.47 -4.26
CA ALA A 339 10.72 1.15 -3.15
C ALA A 339 11.64 1.34 -1.93
N LEU A 340 12.44 0.34 -1.60
CA LEU A 340 13.44 0.42 -0.53
C LEU A 340 14.52 1.47 -0.83
N ALA A 341 15.02 1.52 -2.07
CA ALA A 341 15.99 2.53 -2.49
C ALA A 341 15.43 3.95 -2.34
N ALA A 342 14.20 4.19 -2.77
CA ALA A 342 13.55 5.49 -2.61
C ALA A 342 13.38 5.89 -1.14
N ARG A 343 12.92 4.96 -0.28
CA ARG A 343 12.81 5.21 1.17
C ARG A 343 14.15 5.54 1.81
N ALA A 344 15.18 4.74 1.53
CA ALA A 344 16.53 4.97 2.06
C ALA A 344 17.09 6.32 1.57
N PHE A 345 16.90 6.65 0.30
CA PHE A 345 17.37 7.90 -0.28
C PHE A 345 16.69 9.11 0.36
N GLU A 346 15.36 9.10 0.46
CA GLU A 346 14.59 10.16 1.10
C GLU A 346 15.04 10.37 2.55
N PHE A 347 15.26 9.28 3.30
CA PHE A 347 15.79 9.38 4.65
C PHE A 347 17.16 10.05 4.68
N ALA A 348 18.10 9.63 3.82
CA ALA A 348 19.44 10.20 3.77
C ALA A 348 19.43 11.71 3.38
N LEU A 349 18.50 12.12 2.51
CA LEU A 349 18.31 13.51 2.11
C LEU A 349 17.82 14.40 3.27
N HIS A 350 16.98 13.88 4.16
CA HIS A 350 16.37 14.67 5.23
C HIS A 350 17.04 14.51 6.59
N HIS A 351 17.75 13.41 6.82
CA HIS A 351 18.39 13.08 8.09
C HIS A 351 19.91 13.22 8.01
N ASN A 352 20.36 14.43 7.69
CA ASN A 352 21.76 14.81 7.67
C ASN A 352 21.99 16.14 8.42
N LYS A 353 23.27 16.47 8.62
CA LYS A 353 23.71 17.63 9.39
C LYS A 353 23.15 18.95 8.86
N GLU A 354 23.10 19.14 7.54
CA GLU A 354 22.63 20.39 6.93
C GLU A 354 21.12 20.58 7.16
N THR A 355 20.33 19.55 6.88
CA THR A 355 18.88 19.58 7.10
C THR A 355 18.56 19.79 8.58
N TYR A 356 19.28 19.11 9.49
CA TYR A 356 19.09 19.30 10.94
C TYR A 356 19.41 20.72 11.39
N GLN A 357 20.49 21.33 10.89
CA GLN A 357 20.80 22.74 11.17
C GLN A 357 19.74 23.70 10.62
N LYS A 358 19.15 23.39 9.46
CA LYS A 358 18.03 24.16 8.89
C LYS A 358 16.78 24.04 9.77
N VAL A 359 16.41 22.84 10.19
CA VAL A 359 15.27 22.58 11.08
C VAL A 359 15.49 23.24 12.44
N ARG A 360 16.67 23.11 13.05
CA ARG A 360 17.02 23.75 14.33
C ARG A 360 16.85 25.27 14.31
N ARG A 361 17.30 25.93 13.24
CA ARG A 361 17.06 27.38 13.06
C ARG A 361 15.58 27.72 13.07
N MET A 362 14.73 26.87 12.48
CA MET A 362 13.28 27.06 12.51
C MET A 362 12.71 26.81 13.91
N LEU A 363 13.16 25.76 14.61
CA LEU A 363 12.79 25.48 16.00
C LEU A 363 13.17 26.61 16.96
N ASP A 364 14.28 27.31 16.70
CA ASP A 364 14.77 28.44 17.51
C ASP A 364 14.10 29.78 17.16
N GLY A 365 13.01 29.75 16.37
CA GLY A 365 12.14 30.89 16.12
C GLY A 365 12.20 31.48 14.71
N LYS A 366 13.02 30.92 13.79
CA LYS A 366 12.96 31.33 12.38
C LYS A 366 11.65 30.86 11.74
N LYS A 367 10.71 31.79 11.57
CA LYS A 367 9.45 31.56 10.85
C LYS A 367 9.61 31.74 9.34
N THR A 368 8.76 31.04 8.60
CA THR A 368 8.50 31.26 7.18
C THR A 368 7.85 32.63 7.00
N GLU A 369 8.14 33.28 5.89
CA GLU A 369 7.53 34.54 5.47
C GLU A 369 6.00 34.40 5.56
N SER A 370 5.32 35.37 6.18
CA SER A 370 3.86 35.31 6.29
C SER A 370 3.19 35.40 4.93
N ARG A 371 1.98 34.85 4.82
CA ARG A 371 1.16 34.96 3.62
C ARG A 371 0.88 36.44 3.29
N PRO A 372 0.62 36.80 2.03
CA PRO A 372 0.21 38.15 1.68
C PRO A 372 -1.19 38.44 2.27
N SER A 373 -1.33 39.54 3.02
CA SER A 373 -2.60 39.95 3.64
C SER A 373 -3.55 40.71 2.70
N LYS A 374 -3.14 40.94 1.44
CA LYS A 374 -3.96 41.64 0.45
C LYS A 374 -4.86 40.67 -0.31
N PRO A 375 -6.15 41.00 -0.50
CA PRO A 375 -7.02 40.28 -1.40
C PRO A 375 -6.40 40.13 -2.79
N SER A 376 -6.58 38.96 -3.41
CA SER A 376 -6.17 38.76 -4.79
C SER A 376 -7.23 39.39 -5.71
N PRO A 377 -6.91 40.34 -6.59
CA PRO A 377 -7.89 40.92 -7.50
C PRO A 377 -8.59 39.88 -8.39
N VAL A 378 -7.89 38.78 -8.70
CA VAL A 378 -8.42 37.66 -9.49
C VAL A 378 -9.42 36.85 -8.68
N ILE A 379 -9.10 36.53 -7.42
CA ILE A 379 -10.01 35.78 -6.54
C ILE A 379 -11.20 36.68 -6.15
N ASP A 380 -10.97 37.97 -5.88
CA ASP A 380 -12.02 38.96 -5.63
C ASP A 380 -12.99 39.07 -6.81
N ALA A 381 -12.49 39.14 -8.04
CA ALA A 381 -13.34 39.14 -9.22
C ALA A 381 -14.19 37.87 -9.28
N MET A 382 -13.56 36.69 -9.14
CA MET A 382 -14.26 35.41 -9.14
C MET A 382 -15.33 35.32 -8.03
N LEU A 383 -15.04 35.80 -6.82
CA LEU A 383 -16.00 35.83 -5.71
C LEU A 383 -17.10 36.87 -5.91
N ARG A 384 -16.81 38.03 -6.50
CA ARG A 384 -17.84 39.01 -6.88
C ARG A 384 -18.80 38.40 -7.89
N ASP A 385 -18.29 37.74 -8.91
CA ASP A 385 -19.11 37.07 -9.94
C ASP A 385 -20.00 35.98 -9.31
N LEU A 386 -19.48 35.21 -8.34
CA LEU A 386 -20.25 34.24 -7.57
C LEU A 386 -21.39 34.88 -6.75
N ARG A 387 -21.12 36.00 -6.06
CA ARG A 387 -22.11 36.72 -5.24
C ARG A 387 -23.23 37.32 -6.10
N LEU A 388 -22.90 37.85 -7.28
CA LEU A 388 -23.89 38.38 -8.22
C LEU A 388 -24.85 37.30 -8.73
N LEU A 389 -24.36 36.08 -8.93
CA LEU A 389 -25.17 34.93 -9.36
C LEU A 389 -26.05 34.35 -8.24
N GLY A 390 -25.59 34.39 -6.98
CA GLY A 390 -26.40 33.98 -5.83
C GLY A 390 -27.62 34.88 -5.55
N ASN A 391 -27.61 36.11 -6.07
CA ASN A 391 -28.69 37.09 -5.90
C ASN A 391 -29.64 37.21 -7.09
N GLN A 392 -29.44 36.44 -8.18
CA GLN A 392 -30.33 36.46 -9.34
C GLN A 392 -31.25 35.23 -9.36
N GLU A 393 -32.57 35.44 -9.30
CA GLU A 393 -33.52 34.53 -9.93
C GLU A 393 -33.30 34.63 -11.46
N LEU A 394 -32.46 33.75 -12.01
CA LEU A 394 -32.35 33.60 -13.45
C LEU A 394 -33.63 32.94 -13.98
N SER A 395 -34.62 33.78 -14.28
CA SER A 395 -35.64 33.43 -15.27
C SER A 395 -34.94 33.35 -16.62
N ILE A 396 -34.74 32.14 -17.13
CA ILE A 396 -34.31 31.96 -18.52
C ILE A 396 -35.54 32.32 -19.37
N PRO A 397 -35.53 33.39 -20.18
CA PRO A 397 -36.58 33.60 -21.15
C PRO A 397 -36.48 32.46 -22.16
N HIS A 398 -37.52 31.65 -22.28
CA HIS A 398 -37.72 30.91 -23.51
C HIS A 398 -37.96 31.93 -24.62
N GLU A 399 -37.14 31.83 -25.67
CA GLU A 399 -37.26 32.52 -26.96
C GLU A 399 -36.78 33.97 -27.02
N GLY A 400 -35.72 34.20 -27.82
CA GLY A 400 -35.29 35.55 -28.20
C GLY A 400 -33.84 35.62 -28.71
N THR A 401 -33.69 35.91 -29.99
CA THR A 401 -32.44 36.16 -30.72
C THR A 401 -31.53 37.21 -30.07
N ILE A 402 -30.23 36.92 -30.05
CA ILE A 402 -29.14 37.80 -29.57
C ILE A 402 -29.08 39.06 -30.43
N GLY A 403 -29.31 40.21 -29.80
CA GLY A 403 -29.02 41.54 -30.34
C GLY A 403 -27.68 42.04 -29.80
N ASP A 404 -26.87 42.57 -30.71
CA ASP A 404 -25.55 43.17 -30.50
C ASP A 404 -25.65 44.53 -29.78
N ASP A 405 -24.58 44.90 -29.08
CA ASP A 405 -24.29 46.17 -28.38
C ASP A 405 -24.34 46.16 -26.84
N THR A 406 -23.18 45.94 -26.21
CA THR A 406 -22.53 46.92 -25.31
C THR A 406 -21.05 46.56 -25.16
N LYS A 407 -20.18 47.50 -25.55
CA LYS A 407 -18.77 47.56 -25.14
C LYS A 407 -18.73 48.22 -23.77
N ASP A 408 -18.38 47.47 -22.73
CA ASP A 408 -17.46 47.87 -21.65
C ASP A 408 -17.47 46.83 -20.51
N GLU A 409 -16.27 46.52 -20.01
CA GLU A 409 -15.88 45.54 -18.97
C GLU A 409 -15.99 44.03 -19.26
N PRO A 410 -14.89 43.25 -19.09
CA PRO A 410 -14.94 41.80 -19.24
C PRO A 410 -15.57 41.16 -18.00
N ALA A 411 -16.90 41.05 -17.97
CA ALA A 411 -17.58 40.13 -17.07
C ALA A 411 -17.19 38.69 -17.44
N ILE A 412 -16.42 38.02 -16.58
CA ILE A 412 -16.08 36.61 -16.77
C ILE A 412 -17.13 35.80 -16.00
N SER A 413 -18.11 35.24 -16.71
CA SER A 413 -19.15 34.40 -16.09
C SER A 413 -18.55 33.05 -15.67
N PHE A 414 -18.40 32.83 -14.36
CA PHE A 414 -17.71 31.68 -13.77
C PHE A 414 -18.60 30.63 -13.10
N ALA A 415 -19.93 30.76 -13.13
CA ALA A 415 -20.84 29.83 -12.44
C ALA A 415 -22.07 29.45 -13.28
N LYS A 416 -22.47 28.16 -13.19
CA LYS A 416 -23.67 27.61 -13.84
C LYS A 416 -24.69 27.17 -12.79
N THR A 417 -25.94 27.57 -12.94
CA THR A 417 -27.05 26.96 -12.17
C THR A 417 -27.47 25.67 -12.87
N VAL A 418 -27.22 24.52 -12.25
CA VAL A 418 -27.61 23.20 -12.75
C VAL A 418 -28.77 22.71 -11.89
N ARG A 419 -29.85 22.19 -12.49
CA ARG A 419 -30.94 21.59 -11.72
C ARG A 419 -30.60 20.14 -11.38
N ILE A 420 -30.47 19.83 -10.09
CA ILE A 420 -30.30 18.46 -9.58
C ILE A 420 -31.61 18.10 -8.88
N HIS A 421 -32.31 17.06 -9.34
CA HIS A 421 -33.63 16.65 -8.83
C HIS A 421 -34.71 17.75 -8.84
N GLY A 422 -34.63 18.69 -9.79
CA GLY A 422 -35.58 19.80 -9.92
C GLY A 422 -35.17 21.07 -9.17
N GLU A 423 -34.25 20.95 -8.21
CA GLU A 423 -33.74 22.06 -7.40
C GLU A 423 -32.58 22.79 -8.12
N PRO A 424 -32.61 24.13 -8.22
CA PRO A 424 -31.51 24.90 -8.78
C PRO A 424 -30.28 24.83 -7.86
N VAL A 425 -29.17 24.32 -8.38
CA VAL A 425 -27.87 24.27 -7.70
C VAL A 425 -26.89 25.17 -8.43
N THR A 426 -26.45 26.25 -7.79
CA THR A 426 -25.38 27.11 -8.31
C THR A 426 -24.04 26.40 -8.16
N THR A 427 -23.39 26.07 -9.28
CA THR A 427 -22.04 25.50 -9.28
C THR A 427 -21.02 26.57 -8.93
N VAL A 428 -20.12 26.25 -8.00
CA VAL A 428 -18.99 27.11 -7.60
C VAL A 428 -17.76 26.73 -8.45
N PRO A 429 -16.92 27.69 -8.89
CA PRO A 429 -15.68 27.41 -9.58
C PRO A 429 -14.81 26.42 -8.80
N GLY A 430 -14.34 25.39 -9.47
CA GLY A 430 -13.39 24.46 -8.90
C GLY A 430 -12.01 25.11 -8.70
N PHE A 431 -11.18 24.55 -7.82
CA PHE A 431 -9.80 25.01 -7.60
C PHE A 431 -8.97 25.07 -8.90
N SER A 432 -9.32 24.26 -9.90
CA SER A 432 -8.70 24.16 -11.23
C SER A 432 -8.94 25.37 -12.13
N GLU A 433 -9.87 26.27 -11.80
CA GLU A 433 -10.19 27.44 -12.63
C GLU A 433 -9.14 28.57 -12.49
N LEU A 434 -8.33 28.52 -11.43
CA LEU A 434 -7.21 29.44 -11.23
C LEU A 434 -5.94 28.93 -11.94
N ALA A 435 -5.18 29.86 -12.53
CA ALA A 435 -3.81 29.62 -12.98
C ALA A 435 -2.86 30.65 -12.37
N TYR A 436 -1.56 30.43 -12.58
CA TYR A 436 -0.53 31.41 -12.23
C TYR A 436 0.13 31.96 -13.50
N ALA A 437 0.62 33.19 -13.40
CA ALA A 437 1.36 33.82 -14.49
C ALA A 437 2.70 33.12 -14.69
N ARG A 438 2.87 32.37 -15.80
CA ARG A 438 4.19 31.84 -16.17
C ARG A 438 5.07 32.98 -16.66
N GLN A 439 6.24 33.16 -16.05
CA GLN A 439 7.13 34.29 -16.36
C GLN A 439 8.42 33.80 -17.03
N TYR A 440 8.55 34.02 -18.34
CA TYR A 440 9.77 33.71 -19.08
C TYR A 440 10.93 34.60 -18.59
N SER A 441 12.00 34.01 -18.07
CA SER A 441 13.23 34.69 -17.63
C SER A 441 14.44 34.18 -18.40
N LYS A 442 15.47 35.01 -18.55
CA LYS A 442 16.80 34.56 -18.98
C LYS A 442 17.64 34.00 -17.82
N ASP A 443 17.22 34.23 -16.58
CA ASP A 443 17.85 33.68 -15.36
C ASP A 443 17.40 32.23 -15.12
N PRO A 444 18.28 31.23 -15.27
CA PRO A 444 17.92 29.82 -15.08
C PRO A 444 17.75 29.50 -13.59
N ARG A 445 16.54 29.08 -13.19
CA ARG A 445 16.26 28.61 -11.82
C ARG A 445 16.24 27.09 -11.75
N SER A 446 16.84 26.54 -10.70
CA SER A 446 16.89 25.09 -10.47
C SER A 446 15.58 24.58 -9.88
N ARG A 447 14.84 23.79 -10.66
CA ARG A 447 13.59 23.14 -10.20
C ARG A 447 13.85 22.16 -9.06
N SER A 448 14.97 21.43 -9.11
CA SER A 448 15.35 20.47 -8.08
C SER A 448 15.65 21.17 -6.76
N LYS A 449 16.33 22.33 -6.80
CA LYS A 449 16.54 23.16 -5.61
C LYS A 449 15.20 23.61 -5.02
N ALA A 450 14.29 24.11 -5.86
CA ALA A 450 12.98 24.56 -5.41
C ALA A 450 12.11 23.43 -4.82
N ALA A 451 12.21 22.21 -5.37
CA ALA A 451 11.53 21.03 -4.85
C ALA A 451 12.01 20.62 -3.44
N MET A 452 13.29 20.86 -3.13
CA MET A 452 13.88 20.56 -1.82
C MET A 452 13.57 21.63 -0.75
N GLU A 453 13.13 22.82 -1.15
CA GLU A 453 12.76 23.92 -0.25
C GLU A 453 11.27 23.88 0.15
N HIS A 454 10.81 22.73 0.65
CA HIS A 454 9.40 22.47 0.99
C HIS A 454 9.09 22.44 2.49
N ILE A 455 10.10 22.49 3.37
CA ILE A 455 9.89 22.61 4.81
C ILE A 455 9.61 24.06 5.17
N ILE A 456 8.50 24.32 5.84
CA ILE A 456 8.06 25.62 6.31
C ILE A 456 7.83 25.60 7.83
N ASN A 457 7.80 26.77 8.45
CA ASN A 457 7.46 26.95 9.86
C ASN A 457 6.59 28.20 10.06
N VAL A 458 5.28 28.00 10.19
CA VAL A 458 4.30 29.09 10.31
C VAL A 458 3.88 29.29 11.75
N ASN A 459 3.56 28.18 12.42
CA ASN A 459 2.97 28.12 13.75
C ASN A 459 3.96 27.63 14.83
N GLY A 460 5.27 27.73 14.57
CA GLY A 460 6.33 27.29 15.49
C GLY A 460 6.73 25.82 15.34
N ILE A 461 6.11 25.08 14.42
CA ILE A 461 6.41 23.68 14.14
C ILE A 461 6.91 23.56 12.69
N PRO A 462 8.21 23.26 12.47
CA PRO A 462 8.73 22.97 11.14
C PRO A 462 8.03 21.74 10.52
N THR A 463 7.64 21.82 9.26
CA THR A 463 6.85 20.78 8.60
C THR A 463 6.95 20.88 7.09
N SER A 464 6.78 19.77 6.39
CA SER A 464 6.55 19.79 4.94
C SER A 464 5.27 20.54 4.62
N ILE A 465 5.26 21.27 3.49
CA ILE A 465 4.03 21.82 2.93
C ILE A 465 3.01 20.72 2.56
N PHE A 466 3.45 19.48 2.36
CA PHE A 466 2.58 18.34 2.13
C PHE A 466 2.15 17.69 3.45
N ALA A 467 0.94 17.16 3.49
CA ALA A 467 0.40 16.35 4.58
C ALA A 467 -0.43 15.19 4.02
N LEU A 468 -0.54 14.09 4.77
CA LEU A 468 -1.47 13.01 4.48
C LEU A 468 -2.76 13.18 5.28
N GLY A 469 -3.90 13.01 4.63
CA GLY A 469 -5.21 13.08 5.28
C GLY A 469 -5.49 11.89 6.21
N GLY A 470 -6.52 12.02 7.05
CA GLY A 470 -6.85 11.07 8.11
C GLY A 470 -7.76 9.91 7.68
N MET A 471 -7.56 9.35 6.47
CA MET A 471 -8.44 8.32 5.90
C MET A 471 -7.87 6.90 6.12
N PRO A 472 -8.69 5.88 6.48
CA PRO A 472 -8.19 4.54 6.77
C PRO A 472 -7.31 3.93 5.70
N PRO A 473 -7.70 3.91 4.42
CA PRO A 473 -6.84 3.35 3.40
C PRO A 473 -5.55 4.14 3.14
N VAL A 474 -5.50 5.40 3.58
CA VAL A 474 -4.38 6.32 3.30
C VAL A 474 -3.35 6.23 4.41
N THR A 475 -3.74 6.54 5.65
CA THR A 475 -2.86 6.60 6.82
C THR A 475 -3.10 5.48 7.82
N GLY A 476 -3.72 4.38 7.37
CA GLY A 476 -3.99 3.22 8.19
C GLY A 476 -2.85 2.22 8.31
N SER A 477 -1.66 2.48 7.75
CA SER A 477 -0.49 1.62 7.95
C SER A 477 0.63 2.37 8.65
N ARG A 478 1.30 1.67 9.57
CA ARG A 478 2.47 2.15 10.29
C ARG A 478 3.57 2.63 9.35
N ASP A 479 3.79 1.94 8.23
CA ASP A 479 4.81 2.33 7.25
C ASP A 479 4.50 3.68 6.62
N VAL A 480 3.24 3.94 6.26
CA VAL A 480 2.82 5.23 5.71
C VAL A 480 3.05 6.35 6.71
N VAL A 481 2.53 6.18 7.93
CA VAL A 481 2.58 7.20 9.00
C VAL A 481 4.03 7.55 9.35
N THR A 482 4.86 6.52 9.48
CA THR A 482 6.26 6.63 9.85
C THR A 482 7.11 7.25 8.74
N THR A 483 6.94 6.78 7.50
CA THR A 483 7.69 7.28 6.34
C THR A 483 7.37 8.76 6.08
N ALA A 484 6.10 9.15 6.25
CA ALA A 484 5.69 10.54 6.21
C ALA A 484 6.37 11.37 7.31
N ALA A 485 6.32 10.90 8.56
CA ALA A 485 6.88 11.62 9.70
C ALA A 485 8.39 11.90 9.56
N LEU A 486 9.15 10.91 9.06
CA LEU A 486 10.60 11.05 8.81
C LEU A 486 10.89 11.98 7.62
N SER A 487 9.96 12.14 6.70
CA SER A 487 10.04 13.17 5.64
C SER A 487 9.56 14.55 6.12
N PHE A 488 9.46 14.76 7.44
CA PHE A 488 8.87 15.93 8.11
C PHE A 488 7.43 16.26 7.66
N MET A 489 6.73 15.29 7.08
CA MET A 489 5.35 15.42 6.59
C MET A 489 4.36 14.97 7.66
N ARG A 490 3.33 15.78 7.89
CA ARG A 490 2.24 15.43 8.81
C ARG A 490 1.45 14.25 8.26
N SER A 491 1.10 13.32 9.13
CA SER A 491 0.16 12.25 8.85
C SER A 491 -0.79 12.08 10.03
N TYR A 492 -2.00 11.62 9.77
CA TYR A 492 -3.02 11.47 10.80
C TYR A 492 -3.58 10.07 10.83
N ILE A 493 -3.42 9.36 11.93
CA ILE A 493 -4.06 8.06 12.14
C ILE A 493 -5.60 8.26 12.12
N PRO A 494 -6.35 7.53 11.28
CA PRO A 494 -7.81 7.68 11.13
C PRO A 494 -8.56 7.35 12.42
N HIS A 495 -9.85 7.69 12.50
CA HIS A 495 -10.73 7.38 13.65
C HIS A 495 -11.99 6.57 13.29
N ASN A 496 -11.97 5.98 12.10
CA ASN A 496 -13.10 5.33 11.45
C ASN A 496 -12.70 3.97 10.87
N SER A 497 -13.67 3.20 10.38
CA SER A 497 -13.46 1.79 10.01
C SER A 497 -12.91 1.01 11.22
N LEU A 498 -11.90 0.14 11.07
CA LEU A 498 -11.28 -0.58 12.20
C LEU A 498 -10.64 0.36 13.24
N PHE A 499 -10.30 1.58 12.85
CA PHE A 499 -9.75 2.57 13.77
C PHE A 499 -10.82 3.28 14.60
N ALA A 500 -12.10 2.97 14.44
CA ALA A 500 -13.08 3.34 15.45
C ALA A 500 -12.75 2.69 16.82
N ASN A 501 -12.05 1.55 16.81
CA ASN A 501 -11.40 0.99 17.99
C ASN A 501 -10.23 1.87 18.45
N PHE A 502 -10.36 2.48 19.63
CA PHE A 502 -9.35 3.35 20.20
C PHE A 502 -8.04 2.64 20.55
N ASP A 503 -8.10 1.43 21.10
CA ASP A 503 -6.89 0.67 21.47
C ASP A 503 -6.03 0.37 20.25
N ARG A 504 -6.65 0.07 19.11
CA ARG A 504 -5.95 -0.13 17.83
C ARG A 504 -5.26 1.16 17.37
N ARG A 505 -5.92 2.32 17.47
CA ARG A 505 -5.28 3.62 17.15
C ARG A 505 -4.12 3.93 18.06
N LEU A 506 -4.30 3.71 19.37
CA LEU A 506 -3.27 3.94 20.37
C LEU A 506 -2.06 3.02 20.15
N ALA A 507 -2.29 1.76 19.79
CA ALA A 507 -1.24 0.80 19.43
C ALA A 507 -0.49 1.25 18.17
N LEU A 508 -1.20 1.63 17.10
CA LEU A 508 -0.57 2.12 15.86
C LEU A 508 0.29 3.37 16.11
N PHE A 509 -0.20 4.31 16.94
CA PHE A 509 0.56 5.48 17.35
C PHE A 509 1.83 5.08 18.11
N LYS A 510 1.71 4.23 19.14
CA LYS A 510 2.85 3.77 19.95
C LYS A 510 3.91 3.06 19.12
N GLU A 511 3.50 2.17 18.20
CA GLU A 511 4.44 1.48 17.32
C GLU A 511 5.15 2.43 16.36
N SER A 512 4.42 3.39 15.77
CA SER A 512 5.02 4.41 14.87
C SER A 512 6.00 5.31 15.63
N ARG A 513 5.61 5.77 16.84
CA ARG A 513 6.46 6.56 17.73
C ARG A 513 7.74 5.81 18.11
N GLN A 514 7.60 4.59 18.64
CA GLN A 514 8.73 3.78 19.10
C GLN A 514 9.74 3.58 17.99
N TYR A 515 9.27 3.41 16.76
CA TYR A 515 10.16 3.26 15.63
C TYR A 515 10.94 4.53 15.29
N VAL A 516 10.28 5.70 15.25
CA VAL A 516 10.97 6.99 15.08
C VAL A 516 12.04 7.17 16.17
N GLU A 517 11.70 6.83 17.41
CA GLU A 517 12.62 6.93 18.56
C GLU A 517 13.82 5.99 18.44
N ASN A 518 13.63 4.78 17.90
CA ASN A 518 14.72 3.83 17.67
C ASN A 518 15.67 4.27 16.54
N LEU A 519 15.15 5.01 15.55
CA LEU A 519 15.90 5.37 14.36
C LEU A 519 16.73 6.65 14.56
N ILE A 520 16.13 7.66 15.19
CA ILE A 520 16.78 8.95 15.45
C ILE A 520 17.37 8.93 16.86
N ASP A 521 18.68 9.09 16.98
CA ASP A 521 19.36 9.04 18.28
C ASP A 521 18.99 10.25 19.15
N ALA A 522 18.47 9.99 20.34
CA ALA A 522 18.04 11.01 21.28
C ALA A 522 19.21 11.77 21.90
N GLU A 523 20.39 11.16 22.09
CA GLU A 523 21.52 11.83 22.75
C GLU A 523 22.00 13.05 21.95
N GLU A 524 21.97 12.95 20.62
CA GLU A 524 22.43 14.01 19.72
C GLU A 524 21.28 14.81 19.07
N ASN A 525 20.11 14.20 18.88
CA ASN A 525 19.06 14.71 18.00
C ASN A 525 17.64 14.62 18.60
N LYS A 526 17.51 14.74 19.93
CA LYS A 526 16.20 14.72 20.62
C LYS A 526 15.19 15.70 20.03
N ASP A 527 15.62 16.89 19.66
CA ASP A 527 14.78 17.93 19.06
C ASP A 527 14.20 17.53 17.69
N ILE A 528 15.00 16.83 16.87
CA ILE A 528 14.56 16.27 15.59
C ILE A 528 13.63 15.08 15.81
N GLN A 529 13.97 14.20 16.77
CA GLN A 529 13.14 13.05 17.15
C GLN A 529 11.75 13.52 17.58
N ASP A 530 11.67 14.51 18.49
CA ASP A 530 10.42 15.10 18.97
C ASP A 530 9.62 15.75 17.85
N LEU A 531 10.30 16.40 16.91
CA LEU A 531 9.64 16.96 15.74
C LEU A 531 9.00 15.86 14.89
N CYS A 532 9.71 14.77 14.60
CA CYS A 532 9.21 13.65 13.80
C CYS A 532 8.02 12.98 14.48
N VAL A 533 8.10 12.69 15.79
CA VAL A 533 6.98 12.14 16.57
C VAL A 533 5.78 13.08 16.52
N ARG A 534 5.99 14.40 16.59
CA ARG A 534 4.91 15.39 16.50
C ARG A 534 4.25 15.46 15.12
N GLN A 535 4.90 15.02 14.04
CA GLN A 535 4.25 14.90 12.73
C GLN A 535 3.21 13.77 12.68
N ILE A 536 3.26 12.84 13.63
CA ILE A 536 2.29 11.75 13.77
C ILE A 536 1.12 12.24 14.60
N GLY A 537 0.02 12.60 13.94
CA GLY A 537 -1.23 12.97 14.59
C GLY A 537 -2.22 11.81 14.69
N VAL A 538 -3.20 11.96 15.57
CA VAL A 538 -4.32 11.01 15.68
C VAL A 538 -5.65 11.75 15.51
N CYS A 539 -6.52 11.22 14.65
CA CYS A 539 -7.84 11.78 14.41
C CYS A 539 -8.78 11.48 15.58
N MET A 540 -9.68 12.41 15.83
CA MET A 540 -10.77 12.31 16.79
C MET A 540 -12.04 12.95 16.22
N SER A 541 -13.20 12.43 16.63
CA SER A 541 -14.48 13.09 16.37
C SER A 541 -14.56 14.39 17.15
N GLY A 542 -15.30 15.38 16.64
CA GLY A 542 -15.57 16.64 17.34
C GLY A 542 -16.85 16.66 18.16
N ASN A 543 -17.60 15.54 18.24
CA ASN A 543 -19.01 15.57 18.66
C ASN A 543 -19.30 14.95 20.04
N ASP A 544 -18.30 14.40 20.72
CA ASP A 544 -18.48 13.71 22.02
C ASP A 544 -17.34 14.08 22.97
N MET A 545 -17.61 15.01 23.90
CA MET A 545 -16.61 15.56 24.80
C MET A 545 -16.11 14.57 25.85
N GLU A 546 -16.94 13.61 26.28
CA GLU A 546 -16.52 12.59 27.24
C GLU A 546 -15.50 11.65 26.59
N THR A 547 -15.84 11.17 25.38
CA THR A 547 -14.91 10.37 24.57
C THR A 547 -13.64 11.15 24.25
N ILE A 548 -13.74 12.43 23.88
CA ILE A 548 -12.57 13.27 23.61
C ILE A 548 -11.69 13.39 24.85
N THR A 549 -12.28 13.66 26.01
CA THR A 549 -11.54 13.80 27.26
C THR A 549 -10.74 12.55 27.60
N SER A 550 -11.39 11.39 27.54
CA SER A 550 -10.76 10.11 27.84
C SER A 550 -9.67 9.74 26.83
N GLN A 551 -9.97 9.82 25.52
CA GLN A 551 -9.05 9.38 24.47
C GLN A 551 -7.86 10.33 24.29
N ALA A 552 -8.09 11.65 24.32
CA ALA A 552 -7.02 12.65 24.17
C ALA A 552 -6.04 12.55 25.34
N GLY A 553 -6.53 12.39 26.58
CA GLY A 553 -5.68 12.18 27.75
C GLY A 553 -4.74 10.99 27.58
N GLN A 554 -5.29 9.82 27.22
CA GLN A 554 -4.51 8.60 27.01
C GLN A 554 -3.49 8.72 25.87
N LEU A 555 -3.85 9.37 24.76
CA LEU A 555 -2.94 9.64 23.65
C LEU A 555 -1.78 10.52 24.09
N ILE A 556 -2.08 11.60 24.81
CA ILE A 556 -1.09 12.55 25.31
C ILE A 556 -0.14 11.87 26.30
N ASP A 557 -0.67 11.03 27.20
CA ASP A 557 0.14 10.26 28.14
C ASP A 557 1.03 9.23 27.42
N ALA A 558 0.56 8.70 26.29
CA ALA A 558 1.36 7.87 25.39
C ALA A 558 2.37 8.65 24.54
N GLY A 559 2.47 9.98 24.70
CA GLY A 559 3.43 10.85 24.00
C GLY A 559 2.91 11.49 22.71
N CYS A 560 1.62 11.38 22.40
CA CYS A 560 1.03 12.11 21.28
C CYS A 560 1.08 13.62 21.53
N ARG A 561 1.50 14.38 20.52
CA ARG A 561 1.64 15.84 20.58
C ARG A 561 0.92 16.57 19.44
N SER A 562 0.13 15.83 18.67
CA SER A 562 -0.63 16.32 17.52
C SER A 562 -1.98 15.60 17.47
N ILE A 563 -3.08 16.33 17.62
CA ILE A 563 -4.43 15.79 17.50
C ILE A 563 -5.12 16.43 16.31
N ARG A 564 -5.86 15.64 15.54
CA ARG A 564 -6.70 16.13 14.46
C ARG A 564 -8.16 15.97 14.81
N ILE A 565 -8.90 17.07 14.87
CA ILE A 565 -10.36 17.02 14.94
C ILE A 565 -10.87 16.87 13.52
N TYR A 566 -11.46 15.71 13.23
CA TYR A 566 -11.98 15.33 11.92
C TYR A 566 -13.42 14.86 12.09
N THR A 567 -14.37 15.61 11.53
CA THR A 567 -15.80 15.31 11.63
C THR A 567 -16.47 15.60 10.29
N THR A 568 -17.44 14.77 9.95
CA THR A 568 -18.26 14.91 8.74
C THR A 568 -19.39 15.92 8.94
N ASN A 569 -19.58 16.43 10.15
CA ASN A 569 -20.54 17.48 10.47
C ASN A 569 -19.90 18.46 11.46
N PRO A 570 -19.05 19.39 10.99
CA PRO A 570 -18.30 20.32 11.84
C PRO A 570 -19.23 21.42 12.39
N GLY A 571 -20.00 21.06 13.41
CA GLY A 571 -20.96 21.91 14.09
C GLY A 571 -20.36 22.82 15.17
N PRO A 572 -21.22 23.44 16.01
CA PRO A 572 -20.79 24.32 17.11
C PRO A 572 -19.97 23.60 18.20
N GLU A 573 -19.96 22.26 18.21
CA GLU A 573 -19.23 21.44 19.18
C GLU A 573 -17.71 21.38 18.90
N VAL A 574 -17.27 21.70 17.67
CA VAL A 574 -15.85 21.64 17.28
C VAL A 574 -14.98 22.61 18.11
N PRO A 575 -15.35 23.88 18.34
CA PRO A 575 -14.67 24.74 19.31
C PRO A 575 -14.58 24.16 20.73
N ASP A 576 -15.62 23.47 21.19
CA ASP A 576 -15.62 22.84 22.53
C ASP A 576 -14.63 21.68 22.58
N ALA A 577 -14.55 20.85 21.53
CA ALA A 577 -13.52 19.82 21.40
C ALA A 577 -12.10 20.40 21.52
N VAL A 578 -11.83 21.52 20.84
CA VAL A 578 -10.53 22.22 20.92
C VAL A 578 -10.28 22.68 22.35
N ARG A 579 -11.27 23.29 23.01
CA ARG A 579 -11.17 23.77 24.39
C ARG A 579 -10.83 22.64 25.35
N THR A 580 -11.55 21.52 25.27
CA THR A 580 -11.31 20.33 26.09
C THR A 580 -9.88 19.81 25.91
N ILE A 581 -9.39 19.71 24.67
CA ILE A 581 -8.00 19.27 24.43
C ILE A 581 -7.00 20.29 25.01
N CYS A 582 -7.26 21.59 24.88
CA CYS A 582 -6.40 22.62 25.46
C CYS A 582 -6.34 22.53 27.00
N GLU A 583 -7.48 22.32 27.68
CA GLU A 583 -7.53 22.11 29.13
C GLU A 583 -6.71 20.88 29.56
N ILE A 584 -6.78 19.78 28.80
CA ILE A 584 -5.99 18.56 29.05
C ILE A 584 -4.50 18.82 28.91
N VAL A 585 -4.10 19.61 27.89
CA VAL A 585 -2.71 20.02 27.63
C VAL A 585 -2.20 20.95 28.74
N GLN A 586 -3.03 21.88 29.20
CA GLN A 586 -2.72 22.80 30.31
C GLN A 586 -2.55 22.04 31.63
N ASN A 587 -3.49 21.15 31.98
CA ASN A 587 -3.44 20.36 33.20
C ASN A 587 -2.19 19.48 33.31
N ARG A 588 -1.60 19.09 32.16
CA ARG A 588 -0.34 18.33 32.09
C ARG A 588 0.92 19.20 32.07
N GLN A 589 0.76 20.53 32.03
CA GLN A 589 1.84 21.53 31.92
C GLN A 589 2.74 21.30 30.71
N LEU A 590 2.20 20.82 29.59
CA LEU A 590 3.01 20.52 28.40
C LEU A 590 3.63 21.79 27.79
N HIS A 591 2.96 22.93 27.91
CA HIS A 591 3.45 24.22 27.43
C HIS A 591 4.71 24.69 28.18
N GLU A 592 4.94 24.23 29.40
CA GLU A 592 6.16 24.55 30.19
C GLU A 592 7.27 23.51 29.98
N LYS A 593 6.89 22.25 29.76
CA LYS A 593 7.83 21.11 29.70
C LYS A 593 8.42 20.87 28.31
N GLU A 594 7.74 21.31 27.26
CA GLU A 594 8.06 20.97 25.88
C GLU A 594 8.55 22.20 25.12
N LYS A 595 9.64 22.05 24.34
CA LYS A 595 10.17 23.15 23.49
C LYS A 595 9.20 23.51 22.35
N LEU A 596 8.43 22.54 21.88
CA LEU A 596 7.49 22.68 20.77
C LEU A 596 6.04 22.80 21.29
N PRO A 597 5.22 23.70 20.73
CA PRO A 597 3.82 23.86 21.14
C PRO A 597 2.99 22.63 20.76
N PHE A 598 2.02 22.24 21.58
CA PHE A 598 1.06 21.18 21.22
C PHE A 598 0.34 21.55 19.93
N HIS A 599 0.07 20.58 19.06
CA HIS A 599 -0.54 20.84 17.76
C HIS A 599 -1.98 20.33 17.69
N ILE A 600 -2.89 21.18 17.22
CA ILE A 600 -4.25 20.77 16.87
C ILE A 600 -4.49 21.10 15.40
N CYS A 601 -4.86 20.09 14.62
CA CYS A 601 -5.37 20.26 13.27
C CYS A 601 -6.89 20.20 13.31
N VAL A 602 -7.57 21.16 12.69
CA VAL A 602 -9.03 21.16 12.57
C VAL A 602 -9.40 21.19 11.09
N GLY A 603 -10.20 20.21 10.67
CA GLY A 603 -10.65 20.12 9.29
C GLY A 603 -11.82 19.17 9.14
N PRO A 604 -12.84 19.50 8.34
CA PRO A 604 -12.99 20.76 7.60
C PRO A 604 -13.46 21.92 8.48
N ILE A 605 -12.88 23.11 8.31
CA ILE A 605 -13.46 24.37 8.81
C ILE A 605 -14.55 24.84 7.84
N VAL A 606 -15.71 25.22 8.37
CA VAL A 606 -16.89 25.56 7.53
C VAL A 606 -17.22 27.04 7.46
N ASN A 607 -16.70 27.87 8.36
CA ASN A 607 -16.86 29.31 8.27
C ASN A 607 -15.79 30.07 9.07
N TYR A 608 -15.76 31.38 8.88
CA TYR A 608 -14.81 32.27 9.53
C TYR A 608 -14.97 32.34 11.05
N GLU A 609 -16.21 32.40 11.56
CA GLU A 609 -16.52 32.58 12.98
C GLU A 609 -16.03 31.38 13.82
N GLN A 610 -16.29 30.17 13.34
CA GLN A 610 -15.77 28.92 13.91
C GLN A 610 -14.24 28.95 13.94
N GLY A 611 -13.60 29.31 12.83
CA GLY A 611 -12.15 29.44 12.74
C GLY A 611 -11.58 30.48 13.73
N ASN A 612 -12.20 31.65 13.85
CA ASN A 612 -11.75 32.70 14.77
C ASN A 612 -11.91 32.27 16.23
N THR A 613 -13.01 31.60 16.57
CA THR A 613 -13.26 31.09 17.94
C THR A 613 -12.19 30.06 18.32
N ILE A 614 -11.90 29.11 17.42
CA ILE A 614 -10.86 28.10 17.63
C ILE A 614 -9.47 28.74 17.75
N ARG A 615 -9.18 29.74 16.93
CA ARG A 615 -7.93 30.53 16.98
C ARG A 615 -7.75 31.17 18.35
N GLU A 616 -8.77 31.84 18.88
CA GLU A 616 -8.73 32.50 20.20
C GLU A 616 -8.49 31.50 21.32
N ILE A 617 -9.20 30.36 21.30
CA ILE A 617 -8.99 29.28 22.27
C ILE A 617 -7.54 28.80 22.23
N ALA A 618 -7.01 28.47 21.05
CA ALA A 618 -5.65 27.95 20.95
C ALA A 618 -4.57 28.97 21.33
N GLU A 619 -4.74 30.24 20.93
CA GLU A 619 -3.82 31.34 21.27
C GLU A 619 -3.71 31.55 22.78
N GLN A 620 -4.85 31.56 23.49
CA GLN A 620 -4.90 31.67 24.96
C GLN A 620 -4.20 30.49 25.67
N ASN A 621 -4.03 29.37 24.98
CA ASN A 621 -3.51 28.13 25.53
C ASN A 621 -2.11 27.77 25.00
N GLY A 622 -1.49 28.60 24.16
CA GLY A 622 -0.16 28.33 23.58
C GLY A 622 -0.13 27.12 22.63
N VAL A 623 -1.25 26.81 21.98
CA VAL A 623 -1.41 25.67 21.08
C VAL A 623 -1.23 26.11 19.63
N ALA A 624 -0.44 25.36 18.86
CA ALA A 624 -0.26 25.58 17.43
C ALA A 624 -1.43 25.00 16.63
N LEU A 625 -1.91 25.74 15.63
CA LEU A 625 -3.07 25.36 14.83
C LEU A 625 -2.73 25.11 13.37
N THR A 626 -3.41 24.11 12.80
CA THR A 626 -3.59 23.94 11.36
C THR A 626 -5.08 23.91 11.03
N PHE A 627 -5.52 24.72 10.07
CA PHE A 627 -6.87 24.65 9.50
C PHE A 627 -6.83 24.07 8.11
N LEU A 628 -7.65 23.03 7.91
CA LEU A 628 -7.92 22.48 6.60
C LEU A 628 -9.30 22.94 6.14
N VAL A 629 -9.34 23.56 4.97
CA VAL A 629 -10.57 23.99 4.31
C VAL A 629 -10.81 23.08 3.11
N GLY A 630 -12.04 22.59 2.96
CA GLY A 630 -12.39 21.66 1.89
C GLY A 630 -13.53 20.74 2.30
N HIS A 631 -14.76 21.16 2.02
CA HIS A 631 -15.95 20.33 2.20
C HIS A 631 -16.55 20.04 0.82
N GLY A 632 -16.71 18.77 0.44
CA GLY A 632 -17.29 18.41 -0.86
C GLY A 632 -16.31 18.23 -2.04
N GLY A 633 -15.03 18.55 -1.89
CA GLY A 633 -14.03 18.49 -2.97
C GLY A 633 -13.23 17.19 -3.08
N GLY A 634 -13.31 16.29 -2.10
CA GLY A 634 -12.57 15.02 -2.11
C GLY A 634 -13.05 14.08 -3.22
N GLU A 635 -12.15 13.27 -3.78
CA GLU A 635 -12.45 12.30 -4.86
C GLU A 635 -13.58 11.32 -4.48
N ASN A 636 -13.61 10.93 -3.20
CA ASN A 636 -14.63 10.04 -2.65
C ASN A 636 -15.83 10.78 -2.05
N CYS A 637 -15.82 12.11 -2.03
CA CYS A 637 -16.81 12.92 -1.32
C CYS A 637 -18.08 13.11 -2.16
N THR A 638 -19.25 12.97 -1.53
CA THR A 638 -20.55 13.28 -2.15
C THR A 638 -21.31 14.40 -1.43
N SER A 639 -20.66 15.13 -0.53
CA SER A 639 -21.28 16.24 0.23
C SER A 639 -21.86 17.35 -0.65
N LEU A 640 -21.36 17.52 -1.88
CA LEU A 640 -21.95 18.42 -2.88
C LEU A 640 -23.39 18.00 -3.23
N ALA A 641 -23.67 16.69 -3.29
CA ALA A 641 -25.01 16.16 -3.55
C ALA A 641 -25.96 16.34 -2.35
N ALA A 642 -25.42 16.59 -1.15
CA ALA A 642 -26.17 16.93 0.06
C ALA A 642 -26.32 18.46 0.28
N GLY A 643 -25.88 19.28 -0.69
CA GLY A 643 -25.95 20.75 -0.61
C GLY A 643 -24.88 21.41 0.27
N ALA A 644 -23.91 20.65 0.79
CA ALA A 644 -22.95 21.10 1.81
C ALA A 644 -21.58 21.55 1.25
N ALA A 645 -21.49 21.89 -0.04
CA ALA A 645 -20.26 22.41 -0.63
C ALA A 645 -20.09 23.90 -0.31
N ALA A 646 -19.61 24.18 0.89
CA ALA A 646 -19.30 25.53 1.34
C ALA A 646 -18.08 26.09 0.58
N ASN A 647 -18.25 27.33 0.11
CA ASN A 647 -17.34 28.48 -0.03
C ASN A 647 -15.83 28.37 0.33
N ALA A 648 -15.16 27.25 0.09
CA ALA A 648 -13.80 26.95 0.56
C ALA A 648 -12.77 28.00 0.13
N ILE A 649 -12.94 28.55 -1.09
CA ILE A 649 -12.09 29.61 -1.62
C ILE A 649 -12.30 30.92 -0.85
N GLN A 650 -13.54 31.31 -0.55
CA GLN A 650 -13.81 32.51 0.26
C GLN A 650 -13.30 32.34 1.68
N ILE A 651 -13.59 31.21 2.34
CA ILE A 651 -13.15 30.96 3.72
C ILE A 651 -11.62 31.07 3.79
N MET A 652 -10.93 30.46 2.83
CA MET A 652 -9.48 30.57 2.73
C MET A 652 -9.04 32.02 2.52
N GLN A 653 -9.71 32.78 1.65
CA GLN A 653 -9.39 34.18 1.43
C GLN A 653 -9.62 35.04 2.69
N ASP A 654 -10.73 34.84 3.40
CA ASP A 654 -11.03 35.55 4.64
C ASP A 654 -9.91 35.33 5.66
N PHE A 655 -9.45 34.08 5.83
CA PHE A 655 -8.32 33.77 6.70
C PHE A 655 -6.98 34.30 6.20
N ILE A 656 -6.72 34.33 4.88
CA ILE A 656 -5.47 34.89 4.33
C ILE A 656 -5.41 36.40 4.55
N THR A 657 -6.53 37.11 4.38
CA THR A 657 -6.59 38.56 4.47
C THR A 657 -6.59 39.10 5.90
N ASP A 658 -6.93 38.26 6.88
CA ASP A 658 -6.90 38.62 8.29
C ASP A 658 -5.57 38.22 8.94
N GLU A 659 -4.79 39.24 9.33
CA GLU A 659 -3.45 39.05 9.91
C GLU A 659 -3.46 38.28 11.24
N ARG A 660 -4.60 38.19 11.94
CA ARG A 660 -4.74 37.38 13.16
C ARG A 660 -4.49 35.90 12.87
N PHE A 661 -4.69 35.45 11.64
CA PHE A 661 -4.46 34.06 11.22
C PHE A 661 -3.03 33.82 10.75
N ASN A 662 -2.12 34.81 10.73
CA ASN A 662 -0.73 34.63 10.25
C ASN A 662 0.05 33.53 10.99
N ASN A 663 -0.29 33.27 12.27
CA ASN A 663 0.30 32.19 13.07
C ASN A 663 -0.49 30.87 13.01
N VAL A 664 -1.57 30.82 12.23
CA VAL A 664 -2.32 29.61 11.91
C VAL A 664 -1.81 29.08 10.57
N SER A 665 -1.52 27.78 10.52
CA SER A 665 -1.17 27.09 9.27
C SER A 665 -2.46 26.82 8.49
N LEU A 666 -2.59 27.35 7.28
CA LEU A 666 -3.79 27.23 6.46
C LEU A 666 -3.56 26.29 5.28
N GLY A 667 -4.49 25.39 5.02
CA GLY A 667 -4.35 24.43 3.94
C GLY A 667 -5.66 23.97 3.34
N PHE A 668 -5.54 23.33 2.17
CA PHE A 668 -6.67 22.66 1.53
C PHE A 668 -6.63 21.16 1.77
N GLU A 669 -7.81 20.57 1.86
CA GLU A 669 -8.01 19.12 1.85
C GLU A 669 -9.02 18.74 0.77
N GLY A 670 -8.63 17.81 -0.10
CA GLY A 670 -9.44 17.42 -1.26
C GLY A 670 -9.52 18.49 -2.35
N GLY A 671 -9.89 18.08 -3.57
CA GLY A 671 -10.25 18.99 -4.68
C GLY A 671 -9.11 19.69 -5.42
N LEU A 672 -7.93 19.85 -4.82
CA LEU A 672 -6.83 20.62 -5.42
C LEU A 672 -6.15 19.90 -6.61
N GLY A 673 -6.17 18.57 -6.65
CA GLY A 673 -5.49 17.79 -7.69
C GLY A 673 -4.02 18.21 -7.88
N GLU A 674 -3.54 18.31 -9.12
CA GLU A 674 -2.20 18.84 -9.43
C GLU A 674 -2.17 20.38 -9.51
N TYR A 675 -3.31 21.05 -9.29
CA TYR A 675 -3.50 22.49 -9.48
C TYR A 675 -3.14 23.32 -8.25
N PHE A 676 -2.08 22.96 -7.53
CA PHE A 676 -1.65 23.72 -6.35
C PHE A 676 -0.79 24.95 -6.70
N GLY A 677 -0.21 25.00 -7.91
CA GLY A 677 0.66 26.10 -8.37
C GLY A 677 0.13 27.52 -8.10
N PRO A 678 -1.13 27.83 -8.43
CA PRO A 678 -1.77 29.12 -8.17
C PRO A 678 -1.90 29.45 -6.68
N TRP A 679 -2.00 28.43 -5.85
CA TRP A 679 -2.16 28.55 -4.41
C TRP A 679 -0.82 28.63 -3.68
N LEU A 680 0.30 28.36 -4.36
CA LEU A 680 1.63 28.47 -3.77
C LEU A 680 1.87 29.92 -3.33
N GLY A 681 2.33 30.07 -2.08
CA GLY A 681 2.49 31.37 -1.43
C GLY A 681 1.26 31.84 -0.65
N LEU A 682 0.06 31.33 -0.97
CA LEU A 682 -1.19 31.64 -0.26
C LEU A 682 -1.56 30.61 0.81
N ILE A 683 -1.01 29.41 0.77
CA ILE A 683 -1.28 28.34 1.73
C ILE A 683 0.03 27.81 2.34
N ASP A 684 -0.12 27.03 3.40
CA ASP A 684 0.95 26.39 4.17
C ASP A 684 0.86 24.87 4.15
N VAL A 685 -0.30 24.30 3.87
CA VAL A 685 -0.49 22.84 3.85
C VAL A 685 -1.32 22.41 2.64
N ILE A 686 -0.89 21.34 2.00
CA ILE A 686 -1.62 20.60 0.98
C ILE A 686 -1.85 19.21 1.52
N SER A 687 -3.07 18.95 2.01
CA SER A 687 -3.47 17.61 2.48
C SER A 687 -3.87 16.75 1.29
N LYS A 688 -3.18 15.61 1.14
CA LYS A 688 -3.40 14.62 0.08
C LYS A 688 -3.84 13.29 0.66
N ASP A 689 -4.66 12.60 -0.11
CA ASP A 689 -5.19 11.28 0.23
C ASP A 689 -4.67 10.25 -0.77
N GLY A 690 -5.56 9.57 -1.52
CA GLY A 690 -5.20 8.43 -2.35
C GLY A 690 -4.10 8.70 -3.37
N SER A 691 -4.01 9.91 -3.94
CA SER A 691 -2.98 10.25 -4.93
C SER A 691 -1.53 10.12 -4.43
N MET A 692 -1.29 10.09 -3.11
CA MET A 692 0.06 9.91 -2.56
C MET A 692 0.41 8.47 -2.22
N VAL A 693 -0.57 7.57 -2.13
CA VAL A 693 -0.39 6.22 -1.56
C VAL A 693 -1.01 5.11 -2.39
N HIS A 694 -1.67 5.42 -3.51
CA HIS A 694 -2.38 4.43 -4.32
C HIS A 694 -1.45 3.35 -4.89
N GLY A 695 -1.66 2.11 -4.46
CA GLY A 695 -0.90 0.93 -4.91
C GLY A 695 0.57 0.99 -4.55
N THR A 696 0.90 1.57 -3.39
CA THR A 696 2.27 1.59 -2.89
C THR A 696 2.51 0.48 -1.89
N VAL A 697 3.77 0.06 -1.75
CA VAL A 697 4.21 -0.97 -0.80
C VAL A 697 3.86 -0.63 0.65
N GLU A 698 3.79 0.66 1.00
CA GLU A 698 3.46 1.12 2.36
C GLU A 698 1.96 1.03 2.65
N SER A 699 1.11 1.27 1.65
CA SER A 699 -0.34 1.27 1.80
C SER A 699 -0.90 -0.16 1.84
N GLN A 700 -1.79 -0.45 2.79
CA GLN A 700 -2.44 -1.77 2.94
C GLN A 700 -1.44 -2.95 2.89
N ASN A 701 -0.24 -2.75 3.42
CA ASN A 701 0.87 -3.70 3.42
C ASN A 701 1.25 -4.19 2.01
N GLY A 702 1.11 -3.35 0.99
CA GLY A 702 1.47 -3.66 -0.40
C GLY A 702 0.54 -4.66 -1.10
N LEU A 703 -0.58 -5.04 -0.46
CA LEU A 703 -1.54 -5.97 -1.02
C LEU A 703 -2.57 -5.24 -1.88
N THR A 704 -2.84 -5.81 -3.04
CA THR A 704 -3.75 -5.31 -4.07
C THR A 704 -4.69 -6.44 -4.48
N VAL A 705 -5.86 -6.11 -5.05
CA VAL A 705 -6.83 -7.08 -5.58
C VAL A 705 -7.19 -6.75 -7.03
N LEU A 706 -7.64 -7.75 -7.77
CA LEU A 706 -8.04 -7.56 -9.17
C LEU A 706 -9.50 -7.07 -9.25
N HIS A 707 -9.71 -5.88 -9.80
CA HIS A 707 -11.03 -5.36 -10.13
C HIS A 707 -11.65 -6.18 -11.28
N LYS A 708 -12.98 -6.19 -11.40
CA LYS A 708 -13.71 -6.90 -12.48
C LYS A 708 -13.27 -6.50 -13.90
N ASP A 709 -12.70 -5.30 -14.04
CA ASP A 709 -12.19 -4.79 -15.31
C ASP A 709 -10.71 -5.15 -15.55
N GLY A 710 -10.13 -6.03 -14.73
CA GLY A 710 -8.73 -6.48 -14.83
C GLY A 710 -7.70 -5.52 -14.24
N ALA A 711 -8.13 -4.37 -13.68
CA ALA A 711 -7.22 -3.41 -13.08
C ALA A 711 -6.80 -3.85 -11.66
N PRO A 712 -5.50 -3.83 -11.31
CA PRO A 712 -5.06 -4.00 -9.93
C PRO A 712 -5.48 -2.78 -9.10
N VAL A 713 -6.19 -3.01 -7.99
CA VAL A 713 -6.72 -1.96 -7.12
C VAL A 713 -6.58 -2.26 -5.63
N GLN A 714 -6.46 -1.22 -4.83
CA GLN A 714 -6.60 -1.26 -3.38
C GLN A 714 -7.97 -0.72 -2.96
N MET A 715 -8.41 -1.10 -1.76
CA MET A 715 -9.67 -0.64 -1.21
C MET A 715 -9.58 0.84 -0.84
N TYR A 716 -10.49 1.68 -1.30
CA TYR A 716 -10.47 3.12 -1.01
C TYR A 716 -11.85 3.65 -0.62
N ALA A 717 -12.41 3.07 0.43
CA ALA A 717 -13.67 3.54 0.99
C ALA A 717 -13.52 4.94 1.61
N GLY A 718 -14.38 5.88 1.22
CA GLY A 718 -14.45 7.21 1.83
C GLY A 718 -14.77 7.15 3.33
N THR A 719 -14.36 8.18 4.09
CA THR A 719 -14.57 8.24 5.55
C THR A 719 -16.02 8.08 5.96
N ALA A 720 -16.93 8.69 5.20
CA ALA A 720 -18.38 8.61 5.40
C ALA A 720 -19.08 7.61 4.47
N SER A 721 -18.34 6.72 3.79
CA SER A 721 -18.94 5.78 2.84
C SER A 721 -19.78 4.70 3.54
N PRO A 722 -20.76 4.09 2.85
CA PRO A 722 -21.56 3.01 3.41
C PRO A 722 -20.71 1.83 3.90
N THR A 723 -19.62 1.49 3.20
CA THR A 723 -18.69 0.43 3.61
C THR A 723 -18.05 0.75 4.96
N THR A 724 -17.55 1.97 5.15
CA THR A 724 -16.94 2.40 6.42
C THR A 724 -17.96 2.36 7.57
N GLN A 725 -19.17 2.89 7.35
CA GLN A 725 -20.22 2.93 8.37
C GLN A 725 -20.74 1.53 8.71
N MET A 726 -20.85 0.63 7.72
CA MET A 726 -21.21 -0.78 7.93
C MET A 726 -20.19 -1.48 8.83
N ILE A 727 -18.88 -1.29 8.57
CA ILE A 727 -17.82 -1.87 9.40
C ILE A 727 -17.94 -1.40 10.85
N GLU A 728 -18.14 -0.10 11.06
CA GLU A 728 -18.28 0.48 12.40
C GLU A 728 -19.52 -0.01 13.15
N LYS A 729 -20.65 -0.12 12.45
CA LYS A 729 -21.89 -0.63 13.03
C LYS A 729 -21.77 -2.10 13.41
N ILE A 730 -21.24 -2.94 12.53
CA ILE A 730 -21.15 -4.39 12.76
C ILE A 730 -20.14 -4.71 13.86
N LEU A 731 -18.95 -4.10 13.83
CA LEU A 731 -17.87 -4.47 14.73
C LEU A 731 -17.91 -3.73 16.07
N PHE A 732 -18.43 -2.51 16.10
CA PHE A 732 -18.35 -1.63 17.28
C PHE A 732 -19.71 -1.07 17.71
N ASN A 733 -20.80 -1.47 17.06
CA ASN A 733 -22.16 -0.95 17.30
C ASN A 733 -22.26 0.59 17.23
N ILE A 734 -21.42 1.22 16.40
CA ILE A 734 -21.45 2.67 16.19
C ILE A 734 -22.48 2.97 15.10
N GLU A 735 -23.56 3.63 15.47
CA GLU A 735 -24.58 4.10 14.53
C GLU A 735 -24.27 5.51 14.04
N ARG A 736 -24.04 5.62 12.73
CA ARG A 736 -24.04 6.90 12.02
C ARG A 736 -25.35 7.07 11.25
N THR A 737 -26.46 6.63 11.81
CA THR A 737 -27.82 6.72 11.25
C THR A 737 -28.63 7.81 11.95
N ASN A 738 -29.61 8.41 11.26
CA ASN A 738 -30.60 9.25 11.92
C ASN A 738 -31.65 8.37 12.66
N PRO A 739 -32.50 8.95 13.52
CA PRO A 739 -33.52 8.19 14.27
C PRO A 739 -34.51 7.39 13.41
N ALA A 740 -34.59 7.66 12.11
CA ALA A 740 -35.44 6.94 11.15
C ALA A 740 -34.72 5.77 10.45
N GLY A 741 -33.48 5.45 10.84
CA GLY A 741 -32.71 4.32 10.29
C GLY A 741 -32.02 4.61 8.96
N PHE A 742 -32.06 5.86 8.47
CA PHE A 742 -31.30 6.26 7.28
C PHE A 742 -29.86 6.61 7.65
N ILE A 743 -28.91 6.21 6.80
CA ILE A 743 -27.50 6.59 6.90
C ILE A 743 -27.42 8.12 6.99
N LYS A 744 -27.00 8.64 8.16
CA LYS A 744 -26.81 10.06 8.41
C LYS A 744 -25.60 10.46 7.58
N ASN A 745 -25.83 11.24 6.53
CA ASN A 745 -24.79 11.80 5.66
C ASN A 745 -24.02 10.72 4.87
N ASN A 746 -24.67 10.11 3.86
CA ASN A 746 -23.97 9.32 2.85
C ASN A 746 -23.15 10.24 1.91
N GLU A 747 -22.06 10.76 2.45
CA GLU A 747 -21.17 11.74 1.83
C GLU A 747 -19.85 11.10 1.37
N GLY A 748 -19.89 9.81 1.02
CA GLY A 748 -18.73 9.01 0.63
C GLY A 748 -19.07 7.88 -0.35
N LYS A 749 -18.22 7.62 -1.34
CA LYS A 749 -18.37 6.46 -2.24
C LYS A 749 -17.55 5.25 -1.77
N PRO A 750 -18.05 4.01 -1.94
CA PRO A 750 -17.20 2.82 -1.92
C PRO A 750 -16.38 2.80 -3.21
N ASN A 751 -15.10 3.12 -3.11
CA ASN A 751 -14.21 3.30 -4.26
C ASN A 751 -12.95 2.43 -4.14
N PHE A 752 -12.19 2.41 -5.23
CA PHE A 752 -10.94 1.68 -5.38
C PHE A 752 -9.83 2.64 -5.79
N MET A 753 -8.61 2.40 -5.30
CA MET A 753 -7.40 3.09 -5.76
C MET A 753 -6.68 2.17 -6.74
N ALA A 754 -6.61 2.56 -8.01
CA ALA A 754 -5.82 1.82 -8.99
C ALA A 754 -4.35 1.84 -8.62
N ALA A 755 -3.68 0.68 -8.73
CA ALA A 755 -2.27 0.59 -8.45
C ALA A 755 -1.48 1.53 -9.37
N SER A 756 -0.56 2.29 -8.79
CA SER A 756 0.18 3.29 -9.54
C SER A 756 1.04 2.63 -10.63
N ARG A 757 0.94 3.18 -11.84
CA ARG A 757 1.84 2.84 -12.95
C ARG A 757 3.17 3.60 -12.88
N TRP A 758 3.31 4.57 -11.96
CA TRP A 758 4.47 5.46 -11.90
C TRP A 758 5.47 5.10 -10.82
N SER A 759 4.99 4.66 -9.66
CA SER A 759 5.86 4.37 -8.51
C SER A 759 5.22 3.33 -7.59
N PRO A 760 5.98 2.34 -7.11
CA PRO A 760 5.52 1.34 -6.15
C PRO A 760 5.63 1.85 -4.71
N THR A 761 6.07 3.08 -4.48
CA THR A 761 6.27 3.67 -3.14
C THR A 761 5.64 5.05 -3.05
N MET A 762 5.13 5.37 -1.87
CA MET A 762 4.63 6.71 -1.53
C MET A 762 5.70 7.78 -1.72
N ILE A 763 6.98 7.48 -1.48
CA ILE A 763 8.08 8.44 -1.66
C ILE A 763 8.22 8.87 -3.11
N GLY A 764 8.18 7.92 -4.05
CA GLY A 764 8.24 8.23 -5.48
C GLY A 764 7.01 9.02 -5.95
N LEU A 765 5.83 8.72 -5.41
CA LEU A 765 4.63 9.54 -5.68
C LEU A 765 4.78 10.96 -5.12
N MET A 766 5.33 11.10 -3.92
CA MET A 766 5.63 12.39 -3.30
C MET A 766 6.67 13.18 -4.10
N TRP A 767 7.70 12.53 -4.65
CA TRP A 767 8.69 13.18 -5.52
C TRP A 767 8.05 13.75 -6.78
N ASN A 768 7.11 13.04 -7.41
CA ASN A 768 6.34 13.60 -8.53
C ASN A 768 5.64 14.91 -8.15
N PHE A 769 4.98 14.96 -6.98
CA PHE A 769 4.35 16.19 -6.49
C PHE A 769 5.38 17.28 -6.15
N ARG A 770 6.52 16.93 -5.56
CA ARG A 770 7.61 17.88 -5.28
C ARG A 770 8.24 18.42 -6.56
N SER A 771 8.39 17.60 -7.59
CA SER A 771 8.87 18.00 -8.92
C SER A 771 7.92 19.00 -9.57
N LEU A 772 6.60 18.76 -9.48
CA LEU A 772 5.57 19.72 -9.91
C LEU A 772 5.58 21.00 -9.06
N PHE A 773 5.82 20.89 -7.76
CA PHE A 773 5.99 22.02 -6.83
C PHE A 773 7.20 22.88 -7.16
N GLY A 774 8.37 22.27 -7.31
CA GLY A 774 9.60 22.96 -7.70
C GLY A 774 9.49 23.59 -9.09
N ARG A 775 8.80 22.92 -10.02
CA ARG A 775 8.47 23.50 -11.33
C ARG A 775 7.56 24.72 -11.19
N ALA A 776 6.47 24.63 -10.42
CA ALA A 776 5.53 25.73 -10.25
C ALA A 776 6.18 26.95 -9.57
N LEU A 777 7.06 26.73 -8.58
CA LEU A 777 7.88 27.79 -7.98
C LEU A 777 8.82 28.41 -9.01
N ALA A 778 9.56 27.59 -9.77
CA ALA A 778 10.48 28.08 -10.79
C ALA A 778 9.79 28.84 -11.93
N ASP A 779 8.61 28.37 -12.39
CA ASP A 779 7.80 29.06 -13.41
C ASP A 779 7.25 30.41 -12.87
N GLN A 780 7.10 30.55 -11.54
CA GLN A 780 6.81 31.80 -10.83
C GLN A 780 8.09 32.57 -10.40
N ARG A 781 9.26 32.10 -10.87
CA ARG A 781 10.61 32.64 -10.63
C ARG A 781 11.06 32.65 -9.16
N SER A 782 10.61 31.71 -8.36
CA SER A 782 10.97 31.60 -6.94
C SER A 782 11.67 30.27 -6.67
N ASP A 783 12.68 30.28 -5.80
CA ASP A 783 13.34 29.05 -5.32
C ASP A 783 12.67 28.48 -4.06
N SER A 784 11.78 29.24 -3.42
CA SER A 784 11.07 28.82 -2.20
C SER A 784 9.74 29.55 -2.02
N ILE A 785 8.91 29.06 -1.10
CA ILE A 785 7.68 29.74 -0.68
C ILE A 785 7.97 31.12 -0.07
N ASP A 786 9.07 31.28 0.67
CA ASP A 786 9.47 32.57 1.24
C ASP A 786 9.76 33.61 0.15
N GLU A 787 10.50 33.23 -0.91
CA GLU A 787 10.78 34.12 -2.03
C GLU A 787 9.49 34.50 -2.77
N LEU A 788 8.60 33.53 -2.99
CA LEU A 788 7.32 33.77 -3.64
C LEU A 788 6.44 34.73 -2.83
N ARG A 789 6.29 34.50 -1.52
CA ARG A 789 5.49 35.37 -0.64
C ARG A 789 6.03 36.79 -0.60
N ARG A 790 7.34 36.96 -0.46
CA ARG A 790 7.99 38.30 -0.46
C ARG A 790 7.69 39.05 -1.75
N ARG A 791 7.76 38.36 -2.89
CA ARG A 791 7.49 38.96 -4.19
C ARG A 791 6.02 39.35 -4.35
N ILE A 792 5.09 38.49 -3.92
CA ILE A 792 3.65 38.82 -3.95
C ILE A 792 3.40 40.10 -3.14
N LYS A 793 3.99 40.20 -1.94
CA LYS A 793 3.91 41.43 -1.10
C LYS A 793 4.50 42.66 -1.79
N GLN A 794 5.52 42.48 -2.63
CA GLN A 794 6.14 43.54 -3.44
C GLN A 794 5.38 43.87 -4.74
N GLY A 795 4.17 43.34 -4.93
CA GLY A 795 3.31 43.63 -6.08
C GLY A 795 3.44 42.65 -7.25
N TYR A 796 4.12 41.51 -7.05
CA TYR A 796 4.12 40.44 -8.05
C TYR A 796 2.71 39.87 -8.23
N ASN A 797 2.17 39.97 -9.45
CA ASN A 797 0.90 39.33 -9.78
C ASN A 797 1.10 37.81 -9.99
N HIS A 798 0.88 37.03 -8.93
CA HIS A 798 1.01 35.58 -8.94
C HIS A 798 -0.15 34.85 -9.63
N LEU A 799 -1.33 35.46 -9.75
CA LEU A 799 -2.54 34.80 -10.26
C LEU A 799 -2.97 35.34 -11.63
N GLN A 800 -3.49 34.45 -12.47
CA GLN A 800 -4.14 34.78 -13.73
C GLN A 800 -5.35 33.86 -13.95
N ALA A 801 -6.29 34.28 -14.81
CA ALA A 801 -7.38 33.40 -15.24
C ALA A 801 -6.81 32.20 -16.00
N GLY A 802 -7.21 30.98 -15.61
CA GLY A 802 -6.68 29.75 -16.19
C GLY A 802 -7.12 29.47 -17.62
N THR A 803 -6.45 28.54 -18.30
CA THR A 803 -6.82 28.13 -19.66
C THR A 803 -8.21 27.49 -19.78
N ALA A 804 -8.78 26.97 -18.70
CA ALA A 804 -10.16 26.47 -18.67
C ALA A 804 -11.14 27.64 -18.62
N ALA A 805 -11.01 28.52 -17.62
CA ALA A 805 -11.65 29.83 -17.54
C ALA A 805 -11.59 30.64 -18.86
N GLN A 806 -10.40 30.75 -19.47
CA GLN A 806 -10.19 31.44 -20.75
C GLN A 806 -10.88 30.73 -21.91
N ARG A 807 -10.90 29.40 -21.95
CA ARG A 807 -11.63 28.63 -22.98
C ARG A 807 -13.15 28.78 -22.81
N THR A 808 -13.66 28.74 -21.58
CA THR A 808 -15.07 29.00 -21.27
C THR A 808 -15.46 30.43 -21.65
N ALA A 809 -14.61 31.41 -21.34
CA ALA A 809 -14.82 32.80 -21.74
C ALA A 809 -14.77 33.01 -23.26
N ARG A 810 -13.86 32.33 -23.98
CA ARG A 810 -13.77 32.37 -25.46
C ARG A 810 -14.95 31.69 -26.13
N ALA A 811 -15.34 30.50 -25.66
CA ALA A 811 -16.50 29.78 -26.14
C ALA A 811 -17.80 30.58 -25.95
N HIS A 812 -17.90 31.42 -24.91
CA HIS A 812 -19.02 32.35 -24.73
C HIS A 812 -18.94 33.62 -25.59
N ARG A 813 -17.75 34.00 -26.08
CA ARG A 813 -17.53 35.15 -26.98
C ARG A 813 -17.62 34.78 -28.46
N GLY A 814 -17.82 33.49 -28.79
CA GLY A 814 -17.86 33.01 -30.17
C GLY A 814 -16.52 33.03 -30.89
N GLU A 815 -15.40 33.05 -30.15
CA GLU A 815 -14.02 33.00 -30.68
C GLU A 815 -13.49 31.57 -30.87
#